data_AF-A0A941AFM2-F1
#
_entry.id   AF-A0A941AFM2-F1
#
_cell.length_a   1.000
_cell.length_b   1.000
_cell.length_c   1.000
_cell.angle_alpha   90.00
_cell.angle_beta   90.00
_cell.angle_gamma   90.00
#
_symmetry.space_group_name_H-M   'P 1'
#
loop_
_entity.id
_entity.type
_entity.pdbx_description
1 polymer ?
#
loop_
_entity_poly.entity_id
_entity_poly.type
_entity_poly.pdbx_seq_one_letter_code
_entity_poly.pdbx_strand_id
1 'polypeptide(L)'
;MDGVDDYVPFVDPFVREALARGKRLVYFRFARHAELVPAGIGAEVHSLRPEVGFETFTAQIHKVIEEAGRGTYYVFDCLSDLAADWYSDLMLGNFFMVTCPYLYDLETVTFFALFRDCHSFDAVSAIRGTTQILIDVFRHGDRLFVHPLKVDNRHSPTMYLPHVWDEGEFRPLTESAVLSELLVELTERRVDAVSRTLDMWDRKLLQAREVLEEVELGVRPEGEAAEIFRRLLRMMVTRDERLVALASRWLDLNDLLAIRKRMIGTGLIGGKSVGMLLARAILCKAYPRWGERLETHDSYYIGSDVFYTFLVRNGCWRARRGQRNVATFLDGAEEAQERILSGDFPGFIREQFVAMLEYFGQSPIIVRSSSLLEDSFGNAFTGKYDSVFCPNQGSPQQRLDAFLTAVRTVYASTMSAEALLYRSHRGLIDRDEQMAILVQRVSGAVHGHLFYPQLAGVGLSYNPYVWSDQIDPEAGVVRLVFGLGTRAVDRSDDDYTRMVSLNAPLRRPETGRSAGTAYAQRRVDVLDLSANRFATETIDDVVAVSPDLPVELYAARRSVQFLGAGESRPAPAGWVLTFDRLLTETSFVSDLREMLGILRDAYEYPVDTEFTANFLPGGRCRINLVQCRPLQVKEGGNIVEPPKRIARDALVLASRGPVIGQSSLSLIDRVIYVDPDAYSALPVRERGSVARLIGRINRLPREQGSPNVLLVGPGRWGTSTPSLGVPVSFAEISTVSVICEVVGVGMDVVPDVSLGTHFFNDLVEASMLYMAVNPKQRGDALNRKFLLGAGNRLAELLPDDAEWDGVVRVIDLPDPRDGRLLFLNANSFRQRVVCYL
;
A
#
# COMPACT_ATOMS: atom_id res chain seq x y z
N MET A 1 26.46 -11.68 -15.68
CA MET A 1 26.41 -10.97 -16.98
C MET A 1 25.56 -11.75 -17.98
N ASP A 2 25.02 -11.12 -19.03
CA ASP A 2 24.22 -11.82 -20.04
C ASP A 2 25.08 -12.41 -21.16
N GLY A 3 26.16 -11.73 -21.54
CA GLY A 3 27.17 -12.24 -22.47
C GLY A 3 28.60 -11.89 -22.06
N VAL A 4 29.59 -12.54 -22.70
CA VAL A 4 31.02 -12.26 -22.45
C VAL A 4 31.40 -10.85 -22.89
N ASP A 5 30.74 -10.32 -23.92
CA ASP A 5 30.95 -8.94 -24.40
C ASP A 5 30.57 -7.88 -23.35
N ASP A 6 29.75 -8.23 -22.35
CA ASP A 6 29.43 -7.36 -21.23
C ASP A 6 30.55 -7.37 -20.16
N TYR A 7 31.46 -8.35 -20.21
CA TYR A 7 32.59 -8.45 -19.28
C TYR A 7 33.77 -7.57 -19.69
N VAL A 8 34.06 -7.54 -20.99
CA VAL A 8 35.20 -6.84 -21.60
C VAL A 8 35.33 -5.38 -21.12
N PRO A 9 34.25 -4.57 -21.04
CA PRO A 9 34.36 -3.18 -20.61
C PRO A 9 34.89 -2.97 -19.19
N PHE A 10 34.89 -4.00 -18.35
CA PHE A 10 35.42 -3.96 -16.98
C PHE A 10 36.83 -4.55 -16.88
N VAL A 11 37.14 -5.55 -17.72
CA VAL A 11 38.49 -6.17 -17.77
C VAL A 11 39.52 -5.15 -18.25
N ASP A 12 39.20 -4.39 -19.30
CA ASP A 12 40.13 -3.42 -19.91
C ASP A 12 40.63 -2.35 -18.91
N PRO A 13 39.75 -1.62 -18.19
CA PRO A 13 40.18 -0.69 -17.14
C PRO A 13 40.92 -1.37 -15.99
N PHE A 14 40.50 -2.57 -15.58
CA PHE A 14 41.15 -3.32 -14.50
C PHE A 14 42.60 -3.67 -14.85
N VAL A 15 42.82 -4.17 -16.06
CA VAL A 15 44.15 -4.52 -16.59
C VAL A 15 45.03 -3.26 -16.70
N ARG A 16 44.50 -2.16 -17.25
CA ARG A 16 45.25 -0.90 -17.36
C ARG A 16 45.66 -0.36 -15.98
N GLU A 17 44.77 -0.40 -15.01
CA GLU A 17 45.05 0.06 -13.64
C GLU A 17 46.08 -0.84 -12.95
N ALA A 18 46.00 -2.16 -13.12
CA ALA A 18 46.99 -3.10 -12.59
C ALA A 18 48.40 -2.76 -13.08
N LEU A 19 48.54 -2.53 -14.38
CA LEU A 19 49.82 -2.18 -15.01
C LEU A 19 50.30 -0.78 -14.61
N ALA A 20 49.40 0.20 -14.55
CA ALA A 20 49.72 1.56 -14.10
C ALA A 20 50.26 1.58 -12.66
N ARG A 21 49.79 0.67 -11.80
CA ARG A 21 50.26 0.47 -10.43
C ARG A 21 51.49 -0.44 -10.32
N GLY A 22 52.04 -0.93 -11.43
CA GLY A 22 53.17 -1.86 -11.45
C GLY A 22 52.88 -3.20 -10.77
N LYS A 23 51.62 -3.63 -10.75
CA LYS A 23 51.21 -4.91 -10.16
C LYS A 23 51.41 -6.03 -11.17
N ARG A 24 51.82 -7.21 -10.68
CA ARG A 24 51.84 -8.43 -11.49
C ARG A 24 50.40 -8.78 -11.86
N LEU A 25 50.18 -9.09 -13.14
CA LEU A 25 48.88 -9.42 -13.70
C LEU A 25 48.94 -10.83 -14.30
N VAL A 26 48.06 -11.71 -13.84
CA VAL A 26 47.95 -13.10 -14.27
C VAL A 26 46.57 -13.32 -14.89
N TYR A 27 46.53 -13.95 -16.07
CA TYR A 27 45.28 -14.28 -16.77
C TYR A 27 45.15 -15.79 -16.92
N PHE A 28 44.10 -16.36 -16.32
CA PHE A 28 43.76 -17.78 -16.47
C PHE A 28 42.79 -17.99 -17.62
N ARG A 29 43.28 -18.66 -18.68
CA ARG A 29 42.54 -18.93 -19.91
C ARG A 29 42.11 -20.40 -19.96
N PHE A 30 40.82 -20.68 -19.99
CA PHE A 30 40.24 -22.03 -20.06
C PHE A 30 38.89 -22.12 -20.80
N ALA A 31 38.16 -21.01 -20.98
CA ALA A 31 36.84 -20.99 -21.61
C ALA A 31 36.87 -21.09 -23.16
N ARG A 32 35.72 -21.06 -23.83
CA ARG A 32 35.68 -21.12 -25.31
C ARG A 32 35.53 -19.75 -25.99
N HIS A 33 35.27 -18.70 -25.23
CA HIS A 33 35.10 -17.33 -25.73
C HIS A 33 36.43 -16.67 -26.17
N ALA A 34 36.34 -15.51 -26.82
CA ALA A 34 37.52 -14.72 -27.21
C ALA A 34 38.37 -14.33 -25.98
N GLU A 35 39.68 -14.17 -26.18
CA GLU A 35 40.58 -13.76 -25.10
C GLU A 35 40.19 -12.38 -24.56
N LEU A 36 40.09 -12.28 -23.23
CA LEU A 36 39.65 -11.07 -22.55
C LEU A 36 40.78 -10.05 -22.40
N VAL A 37 42.03 -10.51 -22.39
CA VAL A 37 43.22 -9.67 -22.25
C VAL A 37 43.98 -9.67 -23.58
N PRO A 38 44.09 -8.52 -24.27
CA PRO A 38 44.80 -8.45 -25.54
C PRO A 38 46.28 -8.85 -25.44
N ALA A 39 46.79 -9.52 -26.49
CA ALA A 39 48.18 -9.92 -26.58
C ALA A 39 49.14 -8.72 -26.53
N GLY A 40 50.25 -8.87 -25.80
CA GLY A 40 51.32 -7.85 -25.71
C GLY A 40 51.17 -6.82 -24.58
N ILE A 41 50.14 -6.93 -23.74
CA ILE A 41 49.86 -6.01 -22.61
C ILE A 41 50.71 -6.29 -21.35
N GLY A 42 51.52 -7.36 -21.35
CA GLY A 42 52.40 -7.70 -20.22
C GLY A 42 51.74 -8.54 -19.11
N ALA A 43 50.58 -9.13 -19.39
CA ALA A 43 49.95 -10.13 -18.53
C ALA A 43 50.61 -11.51 -18.71
N GLU A 44 50.76 -12.26 -17.62
CA GLU A 44 51.20 -13.66 -17.63
C GLU A 44 49.98 -14.56 -17.88
N VAL A 45 49.92 -15.19 -19.05
CA VAL A 45 48.76 -15.98 -19.48
C VAL A 45 49.01 -17.47 -19.21
N HIS A 46 48.13 -18.10 -18.44
CA HIS A 46 48.14 -19.54 -18.19
C HIS A 46 46.94 -20.21 -18.84
N SER A 47 47.19 -21.04 -19.85
CA SER A 47 46.16 -21.84 -20.49
C SER A 47 45.94 -23.16 -19.74
N LEU A 48 44.72 -23.36 -19.25
CA LEU A 48 44.30 -24.51 -18.46
C LEU A 48 43.20 -25.29 -19.17
N ARG A 49 43.05 -26.58 -18.83
CA ARG A 49 42.08 -27.50 -19.42
C ARG A 49 41.14 -28.04 -18.35
N PRO A 50 39.87 -27.61 -18.26
CA PRO A 50 38.93 -28.05 -17.22
C PRO A 50 38.67 -29.57 -17.22
N GLU A 51 38.88 -30.23 -18.36
CA GLU A 51 38.58 -31.65 -18.60
C GLU A 51 39.53 -32.60 -17.85
N VAL A 52 40.65 -32.10 -17.31
CA VAL A 52 41.59 -32.89 -16.49
C VAL A 52 41.03 -33.25 -15.11
N GLY A 53 39.87 -32.71 -14.76
CA GLY A 53 39.18 -32.94 -13.49
C GLY A 53 39.44 -31.86 -12.44
N PHE A 54 38.45 -31.67 -11.57
CA PHE A 54 38.40 -30.57 -10.59
C PHE A 54 39.65 -30.43 -9.72
N GLU A 55 40.13 -31.52 -9.11
CA GLU A 55 41.28 -31.47 -8.20
C GLU A 55 42.56 -31.05 -8.93
N THR A 56 42.81 -31.62 -10.11
CA THR A 56 44.01 -31.32 -10.89
C THR A 56 43.97 -29.89 -11.43
N PHE A 57 42.81 -29.44 -11.92
CA PHE A 57 42.60 -28.07 -12.38
C PHE A 57 42.82 -27.05 -11.24
N THR A 58 42.21 -27.28 -10.07
CA THR A 58 42.33 -26.39 -8.92
C THR A 58 43.77 -26.36 -8.38
N ALA A 59 44.46 -27.50 -8.34
CA ALA A 59 45.86 -27.57 -7.93
C ALA A 59 46.79 -26.79 -8.87
N GLN A 60 46.54 -26.82 -10.18
CA GLN A 60 47.30 -26.02 -11.15
C GLN A 60 47.12 -24.52 -10.92
N ILE A 61 45.89 -24.08 -10.66
CA ILE A 61 45.60 -22.68 -10.34
C ILE A 61 46.28 -22.26 -9.04
N HIS A 62 46.16 -23.07 -7.98
CA HIS A 62 46.76 -22.76 -6.68
C HIS A 62 48.28 -22.67 -6.76
N LYS A 63 48.93 -23.54 -7.52
CA LYS A 63 50.38 -23.46 -7.77
C LYS A 63 50.79 -22.14 -8.41
N VAL A 64 50.05 -21.68 -9.43
CA VAL A 64 50.33 -20.38 -10.07
C VAL A 64 50.11 -19.23 -9.10
N ILE A 65 49.04 -19.27 -8.29
CA ILE A 65 48.76 -18.24 -7.28
C ILE A 65 49.88 -18.19 -6.22
N GLU A 66 50.37 -19.36 -5.76
CA GLU A 66 51.50 -19.50 -4.83
C GLU A 66 52.78 -18.86 -5.39
N GLU A 67 53.12 -19.17 -6.64
CA GLU A 67 54.32 -18.66 -7.32
C GLU A 67 54.21 -17.15 -7.64
N ALA A 68 52.99 -16.66 -7.86
CA ALA A 68 52.73 -15.26 -8.15
C ALA A 68 52.88 -14.37 -6.91
N GLY A 69 52.43 -14.85 -5.74
CA GLY A 69 52.61 -14.20 -4.45
C GLY A 69 51.63 -13.06 -4.15
N ARG A 70 51.87 -12.39 -3.01
CA ARG A 70 50.96 -11.43 -2.38
C ARG A 70 50.72 -10.17 -3.22
N GLY A 71 49.46 -9.73 -3.31
CA GLY A 71 49.08 -8.49 -4.00
C GLY A 71 49.07 -8.56 -5.53
N THR A 72 49.12 -9.76 -6.11
CA THR A 72 48.96 -10.02 -7.56
C THR A 72 47.51 -9.80 -7.99
N TYR A 73 47.33 -9.36 -9.24
CA TYR A 73 46.03 -9.13 -9.85
C TYR A 73 45.71 -10.29 -10.80
N TYR A 74 44.48 -10.80 -10.74
CA TYR A 74 44.08 -11.97 -11.51
C TYR A 74 42.83 -11.67 -12.34
N VAL A 75 42.84 -12.13 -13.59
CA VAL A 75 41.66 -12.21 -14.45
C VAL A 75 41.41 -13.68 -14.75
N PHE A 76 40.16 -14.11 -14.62
CA PHE A 76 39.73 -15.43 -15.05
C PHE A 76 38.79 -15.29 -16.23
N ASP A 77 38.80 -16.30 -17.10
CA ASP A 77 37.70 -16.50 -18.02
C ASP A 77 36.35 -16.70 -17.32
N CYS A 78 35.27 -16.68 -18.09
CA CYS A 78 33.94 -16.96 -17.56
C CYS A 78 33.89 -18.36 -16.94
N LEU A 79 33.57 -18.42 -15.65
CA LEU A 79 33.55 -19.66 -14.89
C LEU A 79 32.31 -20.51 -15.22
N SER A 80 31.32 -19.97 -15.92
CA SER A 80 30.15 -20.73 -16.37
C SER A 80 30.53 -21.88 -17.30
N ASP A 81 31.60 -21.73 -18.08
CA ASP A 81 32.12 -22.81 -18.92
C ASP A 81 32.64 -24.00 -18.07
N LEU A 82 33.12 -23.75 -16.84
CA LEU A 82 33.53 -24.83 -15.93
C LEU A 82 32.35 -25.69 -15.48
N ALA A 83 31.19 -25.07 -15.21
CA ALA A 83 29.99 -25.82 -14.86
C ALA A 83 29.51 -26.71 -16.01
N ALA A 84 29.68 -26.25 -17.26
CA ALA A 84 29.39 -27.03 -18.45
C ALA A 84 30.35 -28.22 -18.61
N ASP A 85 31.66 -28.01 -18.41
CA ASP A 85 32.66 -29.07 -18.56
C ASP A 85 32.66 -30.09 -17.39
N TRP A 86 32.31 -29.67 -16.17
CA TRP A 86 32.18 -30.55 -15.00
C TRP A 86 30.77 -31.14 -14.82
N TYR A 87 29.81 -30.72 -15.65
CA TYR A 87 28.40 -31.11 -15.57
C TYR A 87 27.78 -30.91 -14.15
N SER A 88 28.26 -29.91 -13.40
CA SER A 88 27.87 -29.70 -12.00
C SER A 88 28.10 -28.28 -11.51
N ASP A 89 27.01 -27.57 -11.19
CA ASP A 89 27.03 -26.28 -10.51
C ASP A 89 27.61 -26.36 -9.10
N LEU A 90 27.45 -27.50 -8.41
CA LEU A 90 28.03 -27.70 -7.09
C LEU A 90 29.55 -27.65 -7.13
N MET A 91 30.16 -28.20 -8.18
CA MET A 91 31.63 -28.13 -8.35
C MET A 91 32.11 -26.71 -8.63
N LEU A 92 31.34 -25.91 -9.37
CA LEU A 92 31.61 -24.49 -9.54
C LEU A 92 31.56 -23.73 -8.19
N GLY A 93 30.55 -23.99 -7.35
CA GLY A 93 30.49 -23.44 -6.00
C GLY A 93 31.69 -23.85 -5.13
N ASN A 94 32.05 -25.14 -5.18
CA ASN A 94 33.22 -25.68 -4.45
C ASN A 94 34.53 -25.04 -4.92
N PHE A 95 34.71 -24.79 -6.22
CA PHE A 95 35.87 -24.09 -6.76
C PHE A 95 36.04 -22.72 -6.09
N PHE A 96 34.97 -21.92 -6.03
CA PHE A 96 34.99 -20.63 -5.34
C PHE A 96 35.32 -20.77 -3.86
N MET A 97 34.69 -21.72 -3.16
CA MET A 97 34.91 -21.93 -1.72
C MET A 97 36.33 -22.37 -1.38
N VAL A 98 37.06 -22.99 -2.31
CA VAL A 98 38.44 -23.44 -2.11
C VAL A 98 39.45 -22.39 -2.57
N THR A 99 39.21 -21.70 -3.69
CA THR A 99 40.18 -20.77 -4.29
C THR A 99 40.08 -19.35 -3.74
N CYS A 100 38.88 -18.83 -3.45
CA CYS A 100 38.74 -17.44 -2.99
C CYS A 100 39.29 -17.17 -1.58
N PRO A 101 39.17 -18.05 -0.58
CA PRO A 101 39.84 -17.85 0.71
C PRO A 101 41.36 -17.74 0.55
N TYR A 102 41.92 -18.58 -0.32
CA TYR A 102 43.34 -18.57 -0.64
C TYR A 102 43.80 -17.25 -1.27
N LEU A 103 43.03 -16.75 -2.24
CA LEU A 103 43.26 -15.44 -2.88
C LEU A 103 43.12 -14.27 -1.89
N TYR A 104 42.22 -14.38 -0.91
CA TYR A 104 41.99 -13.36 0.11
C TYR A 104 43.16 -13.25 1.08
N ASP A 105 43.67 -14.38 1.57
CA ASP A 105 44.83 -14.42 2.48
C ASP A 105 46.09 -13.82 1.84
N LEU A 106 46.21 -13.92 0.51
CA LEU A 106 47.29 -13.32 -0.27
C LEU A 106 47.04 -11.86 -0.68
N GLU A 107 46.00 -11.21 -0.15
CA GLU A 107 45.63 -9.80 -0.45
C GLU A 107 45.59 -9.49 -1.95
N THR A 108 45.08 -10.43 -2.73
CA THR A 108 45.01 -10.31 -4.19
C THR A 108 43.78 -9.50 -4.61
N VAL A 109 43.77 -9.04 -5.86
CA VAL A 109 42.54 -8.53 -6.48
C VAL A 109 42.22 -9.42 -7.67
N THR A 110 41.07 -10.08 -7.63
CA THR A 110 40.71 -11.08 -8.63
C THR A 110 39.36 -10.75 -9.26
N PHE A 111 39.30 -10.85 -10.59
CA PHE A 111 38.09 -10.63 -11.37
C PHE A 111 37.59 -11.97 -11.93
N PHE A 112 36.34 -12.29 -11.61
CA PHE A 112 35.62 -13.47 -12.08
C PHE A 112 34.37 -13.06 -12.84
N ALA A 113 33.91 -13.92 -13.75
CA ALA A 113 32.66 -13.72 -14.48
C ALA A 113 31.80 -14.97 -14.50
N LEU A 114 30.49 -14.77 -14.43
CA LEU A 114 29.45 -15.80 -14.50
C LEU A 114 28.30 -15.30 -15.38
N PHE A 115 27.78 -16.18 -16.22
CA PHE A 115 26.49 -15.97 -16.85
C PHE A 115 25.40 -15.93 -15.79
N ARG A 116 24.60 -14.86 -15.87
CA ARG A 116 23.49 -14.64 -14.96
C ARG A 116 22.39 -15.65 -15.27
N ASP A 117 21.67 -16.11 -14.25
CA ASP A 117 20.52 -17.01 -14.37
C ASP A 117 20.80 -18.39 -15.03
N CYS A 118 22.07 -18.75 -15.24
CA CYS A 118 22.47 -20.06 -15.79
C CYS A 118 22.90 -21.08 -14.72
N HIS A 119 23.01 -20.65 -13.47
CA HIS A 119 23.52 -21.47 -12.38
C HIS A 119 22.49 -21.66 -11.28
N SER A 120 22.59 -22.81 -10.61
CA SER A 120 21.74 -23.10 -9.49
C SER A 120 21.91 -22.14 -8.31
N PHE A 121 20.81 -21.97 -7.57
CA PHE A 121 20.78 -21.11 -6.38
C PHE A 121 21.87 -21.45 -5.36
N ASP A 122 22.12 -22.74 -5.08
CA ASP A 122 23.15 -23.14 -4.10
C ASP A 122 24.55 -22.68 -4.51
N ALA A 123 24.89 -22.81 -5.80
CA ALA A 123 26.16 -22.36 -6.32
C ALA A 123 26.30 -20.84 -6.24
N VAL A 124 25.27 -20.10 -6.66
CA VAL A 124 25.24 -18.63 -6.55
C VAL A 124 25.33 -18.19 -5.09
N SER A 125 24.64 -18.88 -4.17
CA SER A 125 24.69 -18.59 -2.73
C SER A 125 26.06 -18.86 -2.12
N ALA A 126 26.74 -19.94 -2.50
CA ALA A 126 28.11 -20.22 -2.09
C ALA A 126 29.07 -19.12 -2.57
N ILE A 127 28.97 -18.74 -3.84
CA ILE A 127 29.77 -17.67 -4.45
C ILE A 127 29.53 -16.34 -3.74
N ARG A 128 28.26 -15.98 -3.51
CA ARG A 128 27.86 -14.79 -2.75
C ARG A 128 28.41 -14.82 -1.32
N GLY A 129 28.41 -15.98 -0.66
CA GLY A 129 28.96 -16.15 0.68
C GLY A 129 30.44 -15.79 0.74
N THR A 130 31.22 -16.22 -0.24
CA THR A 130 32.69 -16.11 -0.25
C THR A 130 33.22 -14.81 -0.86
N THR A 131 32.58 -14.27 -1.89
CA THR A 131 33.08 -13.04 -2.58
C THR A 131 32.91 -11.78 -1.73
N GLN A 132 33.82 -10.81 -1.87
CA GLN A 132 33.70 -9.49 -1.24
C GLN A 132 32.78 -8.55 -2.03
N ILE A 133 32.78 -8.68 -3.36
CA ILE A 133 31.97 -7.85 -4.26
C ILE A 133 31.27 -8.76 -5.27
N LEU A 134 29.96 -8.61 -5.41
CA LEU A 134 29.15 -9.29 -6.41
C LEU A 134 28.28 -8.27 -7.11
N ILE A 135 28.32 -8.26 -8.43
CA ILE A 135 27.62 -7.27 -9.24
C ILE A 135 27.01 -7.95 -10.46
N ASP A 136 25.74 -7.65 -10.71
CA ASP A 136 25.07 -7.98 -11.95
C ASP A 136 25.40 -6.94 -13.03
N VAL A 137 25.69 -7.42 -14.24
CA VAL A 137 25.96 -6.58 -15.41
C VAL A 137 25.02 -7.01 -16.52
N PHE A 138 24.33 -6.05 -17.14
CA PHE A 138 23.38 -6.32 -18.22
C PHE A 138 23.20 -5.10 -19.12
N ARG A 139 22.67 -5.32 -20.32
CA ARG A 139 22.32 -4.24 -21.25
C ARG A 139 20.82 -4.06 -21.37
N HIS A 140 20.40 -2.82 -21.53
CA HIS A 140 19.04 -2.47 -21.92
C HIS A 140 19.13 -1.36 -22.98
N GLY A 141 18.63 -1.65 -24.19
CA GLY A 141 18.97 -0.88 -25.39
C GLY A 141 20.49 -0.87 -25.62
N ASP A 142 21.03 0.30 -25.96
CA ASP A 142 22.48 0.49 -26.20
C ASP A 142 23.28 0.81 -24.92
N ARG A 143 22.62 0.85 -23.76
CA ARG A 143 23.24 1.26 -22.50
C ARG A 143 23.61 0.05 -21.63
N LEU A 144 24.74 0.16 -20.94
CA LEU A 144 25.22 -0.83 -19.99
C LEU A 144 24.79 -0.45 -18.57
N PHE A 145 24.32 -1.44 -17.82
CA PHE A 145 23.88 -1.28 -16.44
C PHE A 145 24.62 -2.22 -15.50
N VAL A 146 24.74 -1.78 -14.26
CA VAL A 146 25.47 -2.44 -13.20
C VAL A 146 24.61 -2.43 -11.93
N HIS A 147 24.27 -3.60 -11.40
CA HIS A 147 23.46 -3.74 -10.19
C HIS A 147 24.24 -4.48 -9.11
N PRO A 148 24.81 -3.77 -8.12
CA PRO A 148 25.53 -4.42 -7.04
C PRO A 148 24.60 -5.29 -6.19
N LEU A 149 25.00 -6.54 -5.95
CA LEU A 149 24.27 -7.52 -5.13
C LEU A 149 24.96 -7.74 -3.78
N LYS A 150 26.29 -7.60 -3.73
CA LYS A 150 27.09 -7.63 -2.50
C LYS A 150 28.23 -6.62 -2.61
N VAL A 151 28.42 -5.80 -1.58
CA VAL A 151 29.59 -4.94 -1.44
C VAL A 151 30.03 -4.98 0.03
N ASP A 152 31.16 -5.62 0.29
CA ASP A 152 31.64 -5.79 1.65
C ASP A 152 32.21 -4.48 2.24
N ASN A 153 31.90 -4.22 3.51
CA ASN A 153 32.40 -3.09 4.30
C ASN A 153 32.20 -1.68 3.69
N ARG A 154 31.17 -1.48 2.85
CA ARG A 154 30.79 -0.16 2.31
C ARG A 154 29.28 0.04 2.39
N HIS A 155 28.85 1.30 2.49
CA HIS A 155 27.42 1.64 2.55
C HIS A 155 27.11 2.97 1.85
N SER A 156 26.04 3.00 1.07
CA SER A 156 25.39 4.20 0.51
C SER A 156 23.89 3.89 0.34
N PRO A 157 22.97 4.86 0.44
CA PRO A 157 21.52 4.63 0.25
C PRO A 157 21.13 4.10 -1.13
N THR A 158 21.99 4.29 -2.14
CA THR A 158 21.74 3.88 -3.53
C THR A 158 22.65 2.75 -4.02
N MET A 159 23.49 2.20 -3.14
CA MET A 159 24.54 1.23 -3.48
C MET A 159 24.01 -0.01 -4.20
N TYR A 160 22.90 -0.55 -3.69
CA TYR A 160 22.23 -1.74 -4.22
C TYR A 160 21.08 -1.36 -5.16
N LEU A 161 21.15 -0.20 -5.83
CA LEU A 161 20.26 0.12 -6.96
C LEU A 161 21.00 -0.16 -8.28
N PRO A 162 20.27 -0.44 -9.37
CA PRO A 162 20.83 -0.39 -10.72
C PRO A 162 21.47 0.96 -11.02
N HIS A 163 22.70 0.92 -11.53
CA HIS A 163 23.44 2.08 -12.01
C HIS A 163 23.57 1.99 -13.53
N VAL A 164 23.32 3.10 -14.22
CA VAL A 164 23.59 3.21 -15.65
C VAL A 164 24.99 3.73 -15.89
N TRP A 165 25.70 3.15 -16.84
CA TRP A 165 26.98 3.66 -17.30
C TRP A 165 26.76 4.76 -18.34
N ASP A 166 27.23 5.95 -18.05
CA ASP A 166 27.06 7.14 -18.90
C ASP A 166 28.33 7.99 -18.86
N GLU A 167 28.93 8.24 -20.03
CA GLU A 167 30.12 9.10 -20.16
C GLU A 167 31.32 8.75 -19.23
N GLY A 168 31.48 7.47 -18.88
CA GLY A 168 32.56 7.02 -17.99
C GLY A 168 32.20 7.03 -16.50
N GLU A 169 31.00 7.46 -16.12
CA GLU A 169 30.50 7.49 -14.75
C GLU A 169 29.30 6.54 -14.55
N PHE A 170 29.14 6.03 -13.32
CA PHE A 170 27.98 5.23 -12.94
C PHE A 170 26.98 6.09 -12.17
N ARG A 171 25.80 6.30 -12.74
CA ARG A 171 24.72 7.07 -12.10
C ARG A 171 23.64 6.11 -11.59
N PRO A 172 23.27 6.15 -10.29
CA PRO A 172 22.19 5.31 -9.77
C PRO A 172 20.84 5.74 -10.37
N LEU A 173 20.00 4.78 -10.73
CA LEU A 173 18.61 5.04 -11.06
C LEU A 173 17.82 5.17 -9.76
N THR A 174 17.23 6.33 -9.49
CA THR A 174 16.59 6.65 -8.21
C THR A 174 15.06 6.75 -8.29
N GLU A 175 14.51 6.90 -9.50
CA GLU A 175 13.07 6.94 -9.74
C GLU A 175 12.49 5.54 -9.81
N SER A 176 11.53 5.24 -8.93
CA SER A 176 10.85 3.92 -8.87
C SER A 176 10.19 3.52 -10.19
N ALA A 177 9.61 4.47 -10.95
CA ALA A 177 8.98 4.20 -12.24
C ALA A 177 9.99 3.63 -13.26
N VAL A 178 11.17 4.25 -13.35
CA VAL A 178 12.26 3.84 -14.27
C VAL A 178 12.88 2.52 -13.82
N LEU A 179 13.11 2.38 -12.50
CA LEU A 179 13.62 1.14 -11.92
C LEU A 179 12.69 -0.06 -12.17
N SER A 180 11.39 0.14 -12.05
CA SER A 180 10.38 -0.92 -12.24
C SER A 180 10.33 -1.36 -13.70
N GLU A 181 10.34 -0.41 -14.65
CA GLU A 181 10.44 -0.70 -16.09
C GLU A 181 11.66 -1.59 -16.40
N LEU A 182 12.84 -1.19 -15.92
CA LEU A 182 14.09 -1.91 -16.15
C LEU A 182 14.09 -3.32 -15.56
N LEU A 183 13.74 -3.45 -14.28
CA LEU A 183 13.87 -4.72 -13.54
C LEU A 183 12.80 -5.74 -13.93
N VAL A 184 11.59 -5.30 -14.27
CA VAL A 184 10.53 -6.20 -14.76
C VAL A 184 10.93 -6.81 -16.10
N GLU A 185 11.39 -6.01 -17.06
CA GLU A 185 11.81 -6.51 -18.37
C GLU A 185 12.98 -7.50 -18.26
N LEU A 186 13.95 -7.23 -17.38
CA LEU A 186 15.04 -8.18 -17.11
C LEU A 186 14.53 -9.49 -16.55
N THR A 187 13.51 -9.45 -15.68
CA THR A 187 12.93 -10.66 -15.09
C THR A 187 12.10 -11.44 -16.11
N GLU A 188 11.41 -10.77 -17.03
CA GLU A 188 10.64 -11.43 -18.09
C GLU A 188 11.52 -12.27 -19.01
N ARG A 189 12.74 -11.79 -19.30
CA ARG A 189 13.76 -12.51 -20.09
C ARG A 189 14.39 -13.70 -19.35
N ARG A 190 14.15 -13.88 -18.04
CA ARG A 190 14.71 -15.00 -17.28
C ARG A 190 13.97 -16.30 -17.59
N VAL A 191 14.73 -17.33 -17.94
CA VAL A 191 14.27 -18.72 -17.92
C VAL A 191 14.23 -19.16 -16.46
N ASP A 192 13.11 -19.71 -16.00
CA ASP A 192 12.92 -20.13 -14.60
C ASP A 192 13.93 -21.22 -14.21
N ALA A 193 15.07 -20.82 -13.63
CA ALA A 193 16.08 -21.74 -13.09
C ALA A 193 15.67 -22.34 -11.74
N VAL A 194 14.49 -22.00 -11.21
CA VAL A 194 14.06 -22.39 -9.86
C VAL A 194 12.76 -23.18 -9.88
N SER A 195 12.86 -24.47 -10.21
CA SER A 195 12.17 -25.48 -9.41
C SER A 195 13.03 -26.74 -9.32
N ARG A 196 13.56 -26.98 -8.12
CA ARG A 196 14.32 -28.20 -7.79
C ARG A 196 13.45 -29.31 -7.19
N THR A 197 12.14 -29.10 -7.13
CA THR A 197 11.21 -30.12 -6.65
C THR A 197 9.91 -29.97 -7.42
N LEU A 198 9.70 -30.83 -8.42
CA LEU A 198 8.47 -30.94 -9.19
C LEU A 198 7.31 -31.38 -8.29
N ASP A 199 6.80 -30.45 -7.49
CA ASP A 199 5.55 -30.61 -6.77
C ASP A 199 4.36 -30.54 -7.77
N MET A 200 3.15 -30.70 -7.26
CA MET A 200 1.95 -30.68 -8.11
C MET A 200 1.69 -29.31 -8.76
N TRP A 201 2.17 -28.22 -8.17
CA TRP A 201 2.04 -26.86 -8.71
C TRP A 201 2.98 -26.68 -9.89
N ASP A 202 4.24 -27.02 -9.73
CA ASP A 202 5.26 -26.84 -10.77
C ASP A 202 4.98 -27.69 -12.01
N ARG A 203 4.50 -28.92 -11.83
CA ARG A 203 4.03 -29.76 -12.95
C ARG A 203 2.87 -29.14 -13.72
N LYS A 204 1.91 -28.51 -13.01
CA LYS A 204 0.75 -27.87 -13.65
C LYS A 204 1.14 -26.60 -14.40
N LEU A 205 2.19 -25.92 -13.95
CA LEU A 205 2.70 -24.70 -14.59
C LEU A 205 3.58 -25.01 -15.80
N LEU A 206 4.39 -26.07 -15.73
CA LEU A 206 5.10 -26.61 -16.90
C LEU A 206 4.10 -27.00 -17.99
N GLN A 207 3.06 -27.76 -17.63
CA GLN A 207 1.98 -28.11 -18.54
C GLN A 207 1.29 -26.86 -19.12
N ALA A 208 1.07 -25.82 -18.32
CA ALA A 208 0.45 -24.59 -18.79
C ALA A 208 1.31 -23.84 -19.83
N ARG A 209 2.63 -23.82 -19.63
CA ARG A 209 3.57 -23.22 -20.58
C ARG A 209 3.65 -23.98 -21.89
N GLU A 210 3.79 -25.31 -21.81
CA GLU A 210 3.80 -26.18 -22.99
C GLU A 210 2.52 -25.99 -23.81
N VAL A 211 1.35 -25.95 -23.16
CA VAL A 211 0.09 -25.72 -23.87
C VAL A 211 0.02 -24.33 -24.48
N LEU A 212 0.53 -23.30 -23.80
CA LEU A 212 0.54 -21.95 -24.36
C LEU A 212 1.41 -21.87 -25.63
N GLU A 213 2.64 -22.37 -25.56
CA GLU A 213 3.56 -22.42 -26.71
C GLU A 213 2.97 -23.23 -27.88
N GLU A 214 2.37 -24.39 -27.58
CA GLU A 214 1.74 -25.24 -28.60
C GLU A 214 0.47 -24.61 -29.21
N VAL A 215 -0.28 -23.80 -28.45
CA VAL A 215 -1.42 -23.04 -28.97
C VAL A 215 -0.94 -21.87 -29.84
N GLU A 216 0.09 -21.13 -29.42
CA GLU A 216 0.70 -20.05 -30.22
C GLU A 216 1.29 -20.56 -31.54
N LEU A 217 1.84 -21.78 -31.54
CA LEU A 217 2.34 -22.48 -32.73
C LEU A 217 1.23 -23.14 -33.57
N GLY A 218 -0.04 -23.08 -33.14
CA GLY A 218 -1.19 -23.66 -33.84
C GLY A 218 -1.28 -25.20 -33.79
N VAL A 219 -0.54 -25.83 -32.87
CA VAL A 219 -0.50 -27.30 -32.69
C VAL A 219 -1.68 -27.81 -31.87
N ARG A 220 -2.19 -26.99 -30.93
CA ARG A 220 -3.34 -27.33 -30.07
C ARG A 220 -4.53 -26.39 -30.23
N PRO A 221 -5.75 -26.86 -29.92
CA PRO A 221 -6.94 -26.00 -29.92
C PRO A 221 -6.92 -25.03 -28.73
N GLU A 222 -7.37 -23.79 -28.97
CA GLU A 222 -7.45 -22.71 -27.96
C GLU A 222 -8.26 -23.11 -26.70
N GLY A 223 -9.18 -24.07 -26.82
CA GLY A 223 -10.02 -24.54 -25.73
C GLY A 223 -9.25 -25.18 -24.56
N GLU A 224 -8.09 -25.81 -24.81
CA GLU A 224 -7.26 -26.40 -23.75
C GLU A 224 -6.59 -25.31 -22.88
N ALA A 225 -6.10 -24.23 -23.52
CA ALA A 225 -5.54 -23.08 -22.80
C ALA A 225 -6.59 -22.42 -21.89
N ALA A 226 -7.85 -22.35 -22.33
CA ALA A 226 -8.95 -21.79 -21.55
C ALA A 226 -9.33 -22.64 -20.31
N GLU A 227 -9.15 -23.97 -20.35
CA GLU A 227 -9.35 -24.84 -19.19
C GLU A 227 -8.23 -24.68 -18.16
N ILE A 228 -6.99 -24.67 -18.64
CA ILE A 228 -5.80 -24.45 -17.80
C ILE A 228 -5.86 -23.07 -17.14
N PHE A 229 -6.18 -22.02 -17.92
CA PHE A 229 -6.38 -20.67 -17.42
C PHE A 229 -7.39 -20.64 -16.26
N ARG A 230 -8.59 -21.20 -16.45
CA ARG A 230 -9.63 -21.23 -15.40
C ARG A 230 -9.16 -21.97 -14.14
N ARG A 231 -8.39 -23.05 -14.31
CA ARG A 231 -7.84 -23.80 -13.18
C ARG A 231 -6.79 -22.98 -12.42
N LEU A 232 -5.83 -22.36 -13.12
CA LEU A 232 -4.80 -21.53 -12.50
C LEU A 232 -5.40 -20.29 -11.83
N LEU A 233 -6.40 -19.66 -12.45
CA LEU A 233 -7.14 -18.55 -11.89
C LEU A 233 -7.75 -18.90 -10.52
N ARG A 234 -8.37 -20.09 -10.39
CA ARG A 234 -8.94 -20.58 -9.12
C ARG A 234 -7.90 -21.03 -8.09
N MET A 235 -6.70 -21.40 -8.56
CA MET A 235 -5.60 -21.81 -7.68
C MET A 235 -4.87 -20.60 -7.08
N MET A 236 -4.69 -19.52 -7.86
CA MET A 236 -3.79 -18.41 -7.52
C MET A 236 -4.48 -17.08 -7.28
N VAL A 237 -5.59 -16.79 -7.97
CA VAL A 237 -6.19 -15.45 -8.00
C VAL A 237 -7.41 -15.41 -7.08
N THR A 238 -8.47 -16.12 -7.44
CA THR A 238 -9.72 -16.06 -6.66
C THR A 238 -10.64 -17.26 -6.91
N ARG A 239 -11.46 -17.57 -5.91
CA ARG A 239 -12.53 -18.58 -5.99
C ARG A 239 -13.93 -17.96 -5.99
N ASP A 240 -14.03 -16.64 -5.89
CA ASP A 240 -15.31 -15.92 -5.98
C ASP A 240 -15.77 -15.89 -7.44
N GLU A 241 -16.97 -16.39 -7.72
CA GLU A 241 -17.46 -16.54 -9.10
C GLU A 241 -17.64 -15.20 -9.84
N ARG A 242 -17.94 -14.10 -9.12
CA ARG A 242 -18.04 -12.77 -9.75
C ARG A 242 -16.67 -12.26 -10.15
N LEU A 243 -15.69 -12.39 -9.25
CA LEU A 243 -14.30 -12.02 -9.57
C LEU A 243 -13.68 -12.95 -10.62
N VAL A 244 -14.01 -14.25 -10.63
CA VAL A 244 -13.60 -15.19 -11.68
C VAL A 244 -14.15 -14.74 -13.03
N ALA A 245 -15.43 -14.34 -13.10
CA ALA A 245 -16.03 -13.84 -14.34
C ALA A 245 -15.34 -12.55 -14.83
N LEU A 246 -15.09 -11.61 -13.93
CA LEU A 246 -14.42 -10.35 -14.27
C LEU A 246 -12.96 -10.58 -14.69
N ALA A 247 -12.20 -11.37 -13.92
CA ALA A 247 -10.82 -11.71 -14.24
C ALA A 247 -10.70 -12.50 -15.55
N SER A 248 -11.66 -13.38 -15.86
CA SER A 248 -11.66 -14.12 -17.13
C SER A 248 -11.92 -13.23 -18.36
N ARG A 249 -12.50 -12.03 -18.17
CA ARG A 249 -12.68 -11.06 -19.26
C ARG A 249 -11.41 -10.27 -19.55
N TRP A 250 -10.57 -10.04 -18.53
CA TRP A 250 -9.49 -9.06 -18.59
C TRP A 250 -8.09 -9.64 -18.37
N LEU A 251 -7.97 -10.86 -17.86
CA LEU A 251 -6.70 -11.56 -17.70
C LEU A 251 -6.59 -12.70 -18.72
N ASP A 252 -5.36 -13.03 -19.09
CA ASP A 252 -5.01 -14.19 -19.90
C ASP A 252 -3.97 -15.08 -19.21
N LEU A 253 -3.52 -16.12 -19.90
CA LEU A 253 -2.58 -17.09 -19.33
C LEU A 253 -1.20 -16.49 -19.06
N ASN A 254 -0.76 -15.51 -19.87
CA ASN A 254 0.51 -14.80 -19.64
C ASN A 254 0.46 -14.00 -18.34
N ASP A 255 -0.66 -13.33 -18.08
CA ASP A 255 -0.88 -12.63 -16.81
C ASP A 255 -0.72 -13.57 -15.60
N LEU A 256 -1.30 -14.78 -15.67
CA LEU A 256 -1.19 -15.76 -14.57
C LEU A 256 0.23 -16.31 -14.39
N LEU A 257 0.95 -16.53 -15.49
CA LEU A 257 2.36 -16.96 -15.45
C LEU A 257 3.25 -15.85 -14.86
N ALA A 258 3.00 -14.59 -15.21
CA ALA A 258 3.71 -13.44 -14.63
C ALA A 258 3.47 -13.33 -13.11
N ILE A 259 2.23 -13.55 -12.64
CA ILE A 259 1.92 -13.62 -11.20
C ILE A 259 2.72 -14.74 -10.53
N ARG A 260 2.79 -15.93 -11.14
CA ARG A 260 3.52 -17.08 -10.57
C ARG A 260 5.02 -16.81 -10.44
N LYS A 261 5.64 -16.16 -11.43
CA LYS A 261 7.06 -15.78 -11.41
C LYS A 261 7.39 -14.89 -10.20
N ARG A 262 6.40 -14.13 -9.72
CA ARG A 262 6.51 -13.24 -8.55
C ARG A 262 5.83 -13.77 -7.29
N MET A 263 5.45 -15.05 -7.27
CA MET A 263 4.81 -15.69 -6.12
C MET A 263 5.83 -16.39 -5.22
N ILE A 264 5.71 -16.17 -3.91
CA ILE A 264 6.48 -16.84 -2.86
C ILE A 264 5.55 -17.85 -2.18
N GLY A 265 5.99 -19.11 -2.12
CA GLY A 265 5.15 -20.23 -1.69
C GLY A 265 3.97 -20.51 -2.64
N THR A 266 2.85 -20.95 -2.08
CA THR A 266 1.63 -21.36 -2.83
C THR A 266 0.37 -20.76 -2.20
N GLY A 267 -0.76 -20.91 -2.91
CA GLY A 267 -2.07 -20.46 -2.47
C GLY A 267 -2.57 -19.24 -3.25
N LEU A 268 -3.57 -18.56 -2.68
CA LEU A 268 -4.19 -17.39 -3.29
C LEU A 268 -3.39 -16.12 -2.96
N ILE A 269 -3.35 -15.15 -3.89
CA ILE A 269 -2.60 -13.88 -3.72
C ILE A 269 -3.33 -12.81 -2.89
N GLY A 270 -4.61 -13.00 -2.59
CA GLY A 270 -5.41 -12.09 -1.76
C GLY A 270 -6.10 -10.96 -2.51
N GLY A 271 -7.10 -10.35 -1.86
CA GLY A 271 -8.03 -9.37 -2.45
C GLY A 271 -7.35 -8.13 -3.02
N LYS A 272 -6.48 -7.47 -2.24
CA LYS A 272 -5.75 -6.27 -2.71
C LYS A 272 -4.93 -6.53 -3.97
N SER A 273 -4.22 -7.66 -4.00
CA SER A 273 -3.41 -8.03 -5.16
C SER A 273 -4.27 -8.28 -6.39
N VAL A 274 -5.39 -9.01 -6.23
CA VAL A 274 -6.34 -9.27 -7.32
C VAL A 274 -6.95 -7.96 -7.83
N GLY A 275 -7.48 -7.12 -6.95
CA GLY A 275 -8.13 -5.86 -7.32
C GLY A 275 -7.19 -4.91 -8.06
N MET A 276 -5.96 -4.75 -7.56
CA MET A 276 -4.92 -3.94 -8.19
C MET A 276 -4.54 -4.49 -9.58
N LEU A 277 -4.23 -5.78 -9.70
CA LEU A 277 -3.82 -6.39 -10.98
C LEU A 277 -4.93 -6.32 -12.02
N LEU A 278 -6.16 -6.60 -11.60
CA LEU A 278 -7.33 -6.59 -12.46
C LEU A 278 -7.63 -5.18 -12.98
N ALA A 279 -7.58 -4.18 -12.11
CA ALA A 279 -7.80 -2.80 -12.50
C ALA A 279 -6.76 -2.31 -13.52
N ARG A 280 -5.49 -2.70 -13.34
CA ARG A 280 -4.43 -2.38 -14.31
C ARG A 280 -4.65 -3.08 -15.65
N ALA A 281 -5.02 -4.37 -15.63
CA ALA A 281 -5.34 -5.12 -16.85
C ALA A 281 -6.54 -4.52 -17.59
N ILE A 282 -7.59 -4.12 -16.86
CA ILE A 282 -8.76 -3.41 -17.40
C ILE A 282 -8.32 -2.14 -18.13
N LEU A 283 -7.54 -1.27 -17.47
CA LEU A 283 -7.10 0.00 -18.07
C LEU A 283 -6.29 -0.22 -19.34
N CYS A 284 -5.27 -1.08 -19.29
CA CYS A 284 -4.37 -1.33 -20.42
C CYS A 284 -5.05 -2.03 -21.60
N LYS A 285 -5.94 -3.01 -21.35
CA LYS A 285 -6.65 -3.73 -22.41
C LYS A 285 -7.83 -2.93 -22.98
N ALA A 286 -8.49 -2.08 -22.18
CA ALA A 286 -9.53 -1.18 -22.66
C ALA A 286 -8.95 -0.08 -23.54
N TYR A 287 -7.85 0.55 -23.10
CA TYR A 287 -7.15 1.57 -23.89
C TYR A 287 -5.63 1.44 -23.73
N PRO A 288 -4.89 1.00 -24.77
CA PRO A 288 -3.44 0.78 -24.71
C PRO A 288 -2.60 1.96 -24.22
N ARG A 289 -3.09 3.20 -24.40
CA ARG A 289 -2.42 4.41 -23.89
C ARG A 289 -2.18 4.39 -22.37
N TRP A 290 -2.96 3.62 -21.61
CA TRP A 290 -2.75 3.48 -20.18
C TRP A 290 -1.44 2.77 -19.84
N GLY A 291 -0.89 1.94 -20.73
CA GLY A 291 0.45 1.37 -20.55
C GLY A 291 1.55 2.44 -20.43
N GLU A 292 1.39 3.57 -21.12
CA GLU A 292 2.33 4.71 -21.06
C GLU A 292 2.00 5.72 -19.95
N ARG A 293 0.78 5.66 -19.38
CA ARG A 293 0.37 6.56 -18.29
C ARG A 293 0.58 5.93 -16.92
N LEU A 294 0.47 4.61 -16.83
CA LEU A 294 0.72 3.90 -15.59
C LEU A 294 2.23 3.73 -15.35
N GLU A 295 2.65 3.75 -14.09
CA GLU A 295 3.95 3.20 -13.70
C GLU A 295 3.92 1.68 -13.89
N THR A 296 5.03 1.08 -14.32
CA THR A 296 5.15 -0.37 -14.42
C THR A 296 4.91 -1.04 -13.07
N HIS A 297 4.14 -2.12 -13.09
CA HIS A 297 3.82 -2.87 -11.88
C HIS A 297 5.01 -3.68 -11.40
N ASP A 298 5.43 -3.50 -10.16
CA ASP A 298 6.53 -4.26 -9.58
C ASP A 298 6.20 -4.72 -8.15
N SER A 299 5.78 -5.99 -8.02
CA SER A 299 5.38 -6.58 -6.75
C SER A 299 5.64 -8.09 -6.70
N TYR A 300 5.73 -8.60 -5.48
CA TYR A 300 5.73 -10.02 -5.14
C TYR A 300 4.51 -10.36 -4.28
N TYR A 301 4.08 -11.62 -4.36
CA TYR A 301 2.88 -12.13 -3.68
C TYR A 301 3.27 -13.30 -2.79
N ILE A 302 3.13 -13.16 -1.48
CA ILE A 302 3.28 -14.29 -0.55
C ILE A 302 1.93 -14.99 -0.48
N GLY A 303 1.88 -16.21 -1.03
CA GLY A 303 0.65 -16.97 -1.14
C GLY A 303 0.06 -17.36 0.21
N SER A 304 -1.27 -17.48 0.27
CA SER A 304 -2.01 -17.73 1.51
C SER A 304 -1.66 -19.04 2.23
N ASP A 305 -1.07 -20.04 1.56
CA ASP A 305 -0.65 -21.29 2.21
C ASP A 305 0.58 -21.06 3.11
N VAL A 306 1.39 -20.04 2.83
CA VAL A 306 2.54 -19.66 3.67
C VAL A 306 2.06 -19.20 5.04
N PHE A 307 0.95 -18.47 5.11
CA PHE A 307 0.32 -18.06 6.37
C PHE A 307 -0.10 -19.25 7.21
N TYR A 308 -0.78 -20.24 6.63
CA TYR A 308 -1.16 -21.45 7.36
C TYR A 308 0.05 -22.25 7.84
N THR A 309 1.02 -22.45 6.95
CA THR A 309 2.27 -23.15 7.29
C THR A 309 2.96 -22.46 8.48
N PHE A 310 3.00 -21.13 8.46
CA PHE A 310 3.55 -20.33 9.55
C PHE A 310 2.77 -20.50 10.86
N LEU A 311 1.44 -20.38 10.85
CA LEU A 311 0.62 -20.55 12.05
C LEU A 311 0.74 -21.95 12.66
N VAL A 312 0.78 -22.99 11.84
CA VAL A 312 0.89 -24.38 12.29
C VAL A 312 2.25 -24.63 12.93
N ARG A 313 3.34 -24.22 12.28
CA ARG A 313 4.71 -24.40 12.81
C ARG A 313 4.94 -23.66 14.12
N ASN A 314 4.35 -22.47 14.26
CA ASN A 314 4.52 -21.64 15.44
C ASN A 314 3.44 -21.88 16.51
N GLY A 315 2.73 -23.01 16.46
CA GLY A 315 1.80 -23.42 17.52
C GLY A 315 0.57 -22.52 17.70
N CYS A 316 0.21 -21.73 16.69
CA CYS A 316 -0.89 -20.76 16.74
C CYS A 316 -2.25 -21.38 16.34
N TRP A 317 -2.25 -22.62 15.82
CA TRP A 317 -3.44 -23.28 15.29
C TRP A 317 -4.57 -23.47 16.32
N ARG A 318 -4.22 -23.72 17.59
CA ARG A 318 -5.21 -23.93 18.66
C ARG A 318 -6.05 -22.67 18.91
N ALA A 319 -5.41 -21.52 19.06
CA ALA A 319 -6.09 -20.24 19.20
C ALA A 319 -6.95 -19.94 17.97
N ARG A 320 -6.38 -20.15 16.77
CA ARG A 320 -7.08 -19.95 15.51
C ARG A 320 -8.35 -20.80 15.36
N ARG A 321 -8.37 -22.03 15.87
CA ARG A 321 -9.58 -22.88 15.88
C ARG A 321 -10.65 -22.32 16.82
N GLY A 322 -10.26 -21.82 17.99
CA GLY A 322 -11.16 -21.21 18.97
C GLY A 322 -11.86 -19.96 18.42
N GLN A 323 -11.22 -19.25 17.49
CA GLN A 323 -11.75 -18.03 16.88
C GLN A 323 -13.06 -18.21 16.11
N ARG A 324 -13.36 -19.40 15.57
CA ARG A 324 -14.60 -19.62 14.80
C ARG A 324 -15.87 -19.57 15.66
N ASN A 325 -15.73 -19.62 16.98
CA ASN A 325 -16.86 -19.59 17.91
C ASN A 325 -17.12 -18.15 18.38
N VAL A 326 -18.31 -17.63 18.08
CA VAL A 326 -18.79 -16.29 18.45
C VAL A 326 -18.68 -16.00 19.96
N ALA A 327 -18.72 -17.02 20.82
CA ALA A 327 -18.61 -16.84 22.27
C ALA A 327 -17.17 -16.73 22.78
N THR A 328 -16.19 -17.31 22.06
CA THR A 328 -14.80 -17.48 22.53
C THR A 328 -13.78 -16.90 21.56
N PHE A 329 -14.22 -16.07 20.61
CA PHE A 329 -13.37 -15.67 19.48
C PHE A 329 -12.18 -14.78 19.85
N LEU A 330 -12.20 -14.18 21.04
CA LEU A 330 -11.09 -13.40 21.60
C LEU A 330 -10.15 -14.26 22.47
N ASP A 331 -10.56 -15.46 22.86
CA ASP A 331 -9.81 -16.29 23.81
C ASP A 331 -8.48 -16.75 23.19
N GLY A 332 -7.37 -16.42 23.87
CA GLY A 332 -6.02 -16.77 23.43
C GLY A 332 -5.52 -15.99 22.21
N ALA A 333 -6.22 -14.92 21.79
CA ALA A 333 -5.83 -14.09 20.66
C ALA A 333 -4.50 -13.35 20.91
N GLU A 334 -4.33 -12.77 22.11
CA GLU A 334 -3.08 -12.07 22.51
C GLU A 334 -1.88 -13.02 22.53
N GLU A 335 -2.02 -14.20 23.13
CA GLU A 335 -0.96 -15.22 23.14
C GLU A 335 -0.57 -15.67 21.72
N ALA A 336 -1.57 -15.85 20.83
CA ALA A 336 -1.32 -16.17 19.43
C ALA A 336 -0.60 -15.02 18.71
N GLN A 337 -0.96 -13.78 19.00
CA GLN A 337 -0.31 -12.59 18.44
C GLN A 337 1.19 -12.55 18.81
N GLU A 338 1.53 -12.77 20.08
CA GLU A 338 2.93 -12.81 20.56
C GLU A 338 3.74 -13.94 19.92
N ARG A 339 3.13 -15.13 19.77
CA ARG A 339 3.75 -16.26 19.07
C ARG A 339 3.99 -15.98 17.59
N ILE A 340 3.10 -15.24 16.94
CA ILE A 340 3.30 -14.82 15.54
C ILE A 340 4.47 -13.84 15.45
N LEU A 341 4.53 -12.85 16.34
CA LEU A 341 5.61 -11.85 16.35
C LEU A 341 7.00 -12.47 16.59
N SER A 342 7.08 -13.59 17.31
CA SER A 342 8.33 -14.32 17.60
C SER A 342 8.56 -15.54 16.70
N GLY A 343 7.64 -15.86 15.79
CA GLY A 343 7.67 -17.10 15.01
C GLY A 343 8.67 -17.12 13.85
N ASP A 344 9.01 -18.33 13.39
CA ASP A 344 9.99 -18.57 12.33
C ASP A 344 9.35 -19.10 11.03
N PHE A 345 9.98 -18.76 9.91
CA PHE A 345 9.63 -19.24 8.57
C PHE A 345 10.45 -20.47 8.16
N PRO A 346 9.91 -21.37 7.32
CA PRO A 346 10.69 -22.43 6.69
C PRO A 346 11.89 -21.91 5.88
N GLY A 347 12.99 -22.67 5.87
CA GLY A 347 14.24 -22.30 5.18
C GLY A 347 14.01 -21.93 3.72
N PHE A 348 13.30 -22.77 2.98
CA PHE A 348 12.98 -22.53 1.56
C PHE A 348 12.15 -21.25 1.32
N ILE A 349 11.29 -20.85 2.27
CA ILE A 349 10.55 -19.57 2.19
C ILE A 349 11.49 -18.39 2.47
N ARG A 350 12.39 -18.53 3.46
CA ARG A 350 13.40 -17.50 3.77
C ARG A 350 14.34 -17.26 2.59
N GLU A 351 14.73 -18.31 1.88
CA GLU A 351 15.53 -18.22 0.65
C GLU A 351 14.80 -17.43 -0.45
N GLN A 352 13.50 -17.70 -0.66
CA GLN A 352 12.69 -16.92 -1.59
C GLN A 352 12.56 -15.44 -1.18
N PHE A 353 12.48 -15.15 0.13
CA PHE A 353 12.52 -13.76 0.63
C PHE A 353 13.85 -13.07 0.33
N VAL A 354 14.98 -13.77 0.49
CA VAL A 354 16.30 -13.22 0.14
C VAL A 354 16.37 -12.90 -1.34
N ALA A 355 15.97 -13.83 -2.21
CA ALA A 355 15.98 -13.60 -3.66
C ALA A 355 15.11 -12.40 -4.07
N MET A 356 13.94 -12.25 -3.45
CA MET A 356 13.06 -11.09 -3.64
C MET A 356 13.73 -9.77 -3.18
N LEU A 357 14.39 -9.75 -2.02
CA LEU A 357 15.07 -8.55 -1.53
C LEU A 357 16.29 -8.18 -2.39
N GLU A 358 16.99 -9.17 -2.95
CA GLU A 358 18.06 -8.95 -3.93
C GLU A 358 17.50 -8.33 -5.21
N TYR A 359 16.35 -8.82 -5.67
CA TYR A 359 15.64 -8.23 -6.80
C TYR A 359 15.27 -6.75 -6.58
N PHE A 360 14.72 -6.41 -5.40
CA PHE A 360 14.38 -5.02 -5.08
C PHE A 360 15.59 -4.14 -4.76
N GLY A 361 16.74 -4.75 -4.43
CA GLY A 361 17.93 -4.01 -4.04
C GLY A 361 17.70 -3.19 -2.76
N GLN A 362 18.06 -1.91 -2.80
CA GLN A 362 17.79 -0.91 -1.74
C GLN A 362 16.51 -0.10 -1.93
N SER A 363 15.68 -0.50 -2.90
CA SER A 363 14.43 0.21 -3.15
C SER A 363 13.50 0.04 -1.96
N PRO A 364 12.85 1.11 -1.48
CA PRO A 364 11.84 0.97 -0.43
C PRO A 364 10.70 0.05 -0.88
N ILE A 365 10.23 -0.78 0.04
CA ILE A 365 9.12 -1.71 -0.17
C ILE A 365 8.04 -1.51 0.90
N ILE A 366 6.82 -1.87 0.58
CA ILE A 366 5.71 -1.93 1.54
C ILE A 366 5.16 -3.36 1.59
N VAL A 367 4.99 -3.86 2.80
CA VAL A 367 4.41 -5.17 3.10
C VAL A 367 2.94 -4.95 3.49
N ARG A 368 2.01 -5.26 2.58
CA ARG A 368 0.57 -5.02 2.75
C ARG A 368 -0.15 -6.34 2.98
N SER A 369 -1.03 -6.35 3.99
CA SER A 369 -2.07 -7.39 4.12
C SER A 369 -2.90 -7.49 2.85
N SER A 370 -3.17 -8.71 2.40
CA SER A 370 -4.09 -9.00 1.29
C SER A 370 -4.96 -10.18 1.68
N SER A 371 -5.98 -9.93 2.50
CA SER A 371 -6.90 -11.00 2.93
C SER A 371 -7.72 -11.52 1.75
N LEU A 372 -8.13 -12.79 1.78
CA LEU A 372 -9.12 -13.30 0.82
C LEU A 372 -10.52 -12.73 1.05
N LEU A 373 -10.83 -12.25 2.26
CA LEU A 373 -12.11 -11.62 2.57
C LEU A 373 -12.14 -10.14 2.17
N GLU A 374 -10.97 -9.56 1.89
CA GLU A 374 -10.77 -8.19 1.46
C GLU A 374 -11.06 -8.02 -0.03
N ASP A 375 -11.45 -6.80 -0.41
CA ASP A 375 -11.76 -6.37 -1.78
C ASP A 375 -12.75 -7.26 -2.55
N SER A 376 -13.54 -8.04 -1.80
CA SER A 376 -14.66 -8.85 -2.30
C SER A 376 -15.93 -8.01 -2.40
N PHE A 377 -16.80 -8.32 -3.36
CA PHE A 377 -18.10 -7.66 -3.45
C PHE A 377 -18.89 -7.84 -2.14
N GLY A 378 -19.16 -6.73 -1.44
CA GLY A 378 -19.97 -6.69 -0.22
C GLY A 378 -19.18 -6.55 1.09
N ASN A 379 -17.84 -6.66 1.08
CA ASN A 379 -17.01 -6.47 2.28
C ASN A 379 -15.79 -5.60 1.95
N ALA A 380 -15.60 -4.51 2.68
CA ALA A 380 -14.41 -3.67 2.59
C ALA A 380 -13.65 -3.77 3.92
N PHE A 381 -12.52 -4.46 3.94
CA PHE A 381 -11.67 -4.58 5.14
C PHE A 381 -10.77 -3.34 5.31
N THR A 382 -11.36 -2.15 5.21
CA THR A 382 -10.62 -0.88 5.11
C THR A 382 -9.85 -0.58 6.40
N GLY A 383 -8.51 -0.68 6.36
CA GLY A 383 -7.62 -0.31 7.48
C GLY A 383 -7.72 -1.20 8.71
N LYS A 384 -8.25 -2.42 8.59
CA LYS A 384 -8.36 -3.37 9.72
C LYS A 384 -7.13 -4.26 9.89
N TYR A 385 -6.28 -4.30 8.88
CA TYR A 385 -5.04 -5.06 8.87
C TYR A 385 -3.86 -4.16 8.55
N ASP A 386 -2.71 -4.46 9.16
CA ASP A 386 -1.54 -3.61 9.08
C ASP A 386 -0.93 -3.62 7.66
N SER A 387 -0.26 -2.51 7.34
CA SER A 387 0.68 -2.39 6.22
C SER A 387 1.95 -1.73 6.74
N VAL A 388 3.11 -2.30 6.43
CA VAL A 388 4.38 -1.87 7.01
C VAL A 388 5.32 -1.39 5.91
N PHE A 389 5.73 -0.14 5.98
CA PHE A 389 6.79 0.40 5.12
C PHE A 389 8.16 -0.08 5.60
N CYS A 390 8.97 -0.56 4.66
CA CYS A 390 10.37 -0.89 4.86
C CYS A 390 11.20 0.00 3.93
N PRO A 391 11.89 1.03 4.46
CA PRO A 391 12.81 1.84 3.65
C PRO A 391 13.97 1.03 3.06
N ASN A 392 14.19 -0.18 3.59
CA ASN A 392 15.03 -1.23 3.00
C ASN A 392 16.52 -0.84 2.88
N GLN A 393 17.05 -0.20 3.93
CA GLN A 393 18.45 0.21 4.03
C GLN A 393 19.25 -0.70 4.97
N GLY A 394 20.58 -0.63 4.87
CA GLY A 394 21.52 -1.46 5.65
C GLY A 394 22.04 -2.69 4.90
N SER A 395 22.69 -3.60 5.63
CA SER A 395 23.25 -4.82 5.06
C SER A 395 22.15 -5.79 4.59
N PRO A 396 22.45 -6.73 3.67
CA PRO A 396 21.46 -7.73 3.24
C PRO A 396 20.77 -8.47 4.39
N GLN A 397 21.52 -8.78 5.47
CA GLN A 397 20.96 -9.44 6.66
C GLN A 397 20.02 -8.51 7.45
N GLN A 398 20.42 -7.25 7.67
CA GLN A 398 19.56 -6.27 8.36
C GLN A 398 18.25 -6.03 7.61
N ARG A 399 18.31 -5.96 6.28
CA ARG A 399 17.14 -5.85 5.41
C ARG A 399 16.22 -7.06 5.52
N LEU A 400 16.79 -8.27 5.53
CA LEU A 400 16.02 -9.51 5.72
C LEU A 400 15.32 -9.54 7.08
N ASP A 401 16.01 -9.19 8.16
CA ASP A 401 15.45 -9.20 9.51
C ASP A 401 14.32 -8.16 9.67
N ALA A 402 14.48 -6.97 9.08
CA ALA A 402 13.43 -5.95 9.03
C ALA A 402 12.22 -6.43 8.22
N PHE A 403 12.44 -7.07 7.07
CA PHE A 403 11.37 -7.63 6.24
C PHE A 403 10.61 -8.76 6.95
N LEU A 404 11.31 -9.70 7.59
CA LEU A 404 10.70 -10.77 8.38
C LEU A 404 9.86 -10.20 9.54
N THR A 405 10.31 -9.11 10.14
CA THR A 405 9.55 -8.40 11.19
C THR A 405 8.27 -7.79 10.61
N ALA A 406 8.35 -7.11 9.46
CA ALA A 406 7.18 -6.55 8.79
C ALA A 406 6.13 -7.62 8.43
N VAL A 407 6.56 -8.76 7.87
CA VAL A 407 5.66 -9.89 7.55
C VAL A 407 4.99 -10.43 8.82
N ARG A 408 5.74 -10.58 9.92
CA ARG A 408 5.18 -11.04 11.22
C ARG A 408 4.18 -10.05 11.78
N THR A 409 4.44 -8.74 11.70
CA THR A 409 3.48 -7.70 12.11
C THR A 409 2.17 -7.82 11.33
N VAL A 410 2.24 -7.95 10.00
CA VAL A 410 1.05 -8.13 9.16
C VAL A 410 0.26 -9.38 9.56
N TYR A 411 0.92 -10.52 9.76
CA TYR A 411 0.25 -11.74 10.23
C TYR A 411 -0.33 -11.59 11.65
N ALA A 412 0.38 -10.90 12.54
CA ALA A 412 -0.07 -10.66 13.91
C ALA A 412 -1.33 -9.79 13.96
N SER A 413 -1.50 -8.86 13.01
CA SER A 413 -2.70 -8.02 12.89
C SER A 413 -3.99 -8.84 12.73
N THR A 414 -3.91 -10.07 12.22
CA THR A 414 -5.07 -10.98 12.09
C THR A 414 -5.65 -11.45 13.43
N MET A 415 -4.87 -11.32 14.51
CA MET A 415 -5.23 -11.70 15.87
C MET A 415 -5.63 -10.47 16.72
N SER A 416 -5.66 -9.26 16.13
CA SER A 416 -6.03 -8.05 16.87
C SER A 416 -7.50 -8.09 17.29
N ALA A 417 -7.81 -7.53 18.47
CA ALA A 417 -9.18 -7.45 18.95
C ALA A 417 -10.09 -6.69 17.97
N GLU A 418 -9.59 -5.63 17.34
CA GLU A 418 -10.33 -4.85 16.34
C GLU A 418 -10.70 -5.70 15.11
N ALA A 419 -9.73 -6.41 14.52
CA ALA A 419 -9.99 -7.24 13.34
C ALA A 419 -10.96 -8.39 13.66
N LEU A 420 -10.82 -9.02 14.83
CA LEU A 420 -11.69 -10.10 15.29
C LEU A 420 -13.12 -9.62 15.57
N LEU A 421 -13.28 -8.47 16.24
CA LEU A 421 -14.59 -7.85 16.46
C LEU A 421 -15.27 -7.48 15.16
N TYR A 422 -14.53 -6.89 14.22
CA TYR A 422 -15.05 -6.55 12.89
C TYR A 422 -15.58 -7.81 12.17
N ARG A 423 -14.81 -8.89 12.15
CA ARG A 423 -15.23 -10.17 11.55
C ARG A 423 -16.49 -10.73 12.22
N SER A 424 -16.60 -10.62 13.54
CA SER A 424 -17.79 -11.03 14.27
C SER A 424 -19.02 -10.20 13.86
N HIS A 425 -18.90 -8.87 13.86
CA HIS A 425 -19.99 -7.95 13.46
C HIS A 425 -20.48 -8.16 12.03
N ARG A 426 -19.60 -8.54 11.11
CA ARG A 426 -19.95 -8.82 9.70
C ARG A 426 -20.42 -10.26 9.45
N GLY A 427 -20.50 -11.10 10.48
CA GLY A 427 -20.84 -12.52 10.33
C GLY A 427 -19.77 -13.32 9.56
N LEU A 428 -18.52 -12.86 9.59
CA LEU A 428 -17.38 -13.45 8.87
C LEU A 428 -16.50 -14.32 9.78
N ILE A 429 -16.86 -14.47 11.05
CA ILE A 429 -16.03 -15.17 12.04
C ILE A 429 -15.86 -16.66 11.73
N ASP A 430 -16.88 -17.30 11.14
CA ASP A 430 -16.84 -18.70 10.74
C ASP A 430 -16.24 -18.91 9.34
N ARG A 431 -15.91 -17.82 8.61
CA ARG A 431 -15.20 -17.92 7.33
C ARG A 431 -13.70 -18.09 7.54
N ASP A 432 -13.07 -18.83 6.63
CA ASP A 432 -11.63 -19.03 6.64
C ASP A 432 -10.91 -17.74 6.22
N GLU A 433 -10.33 -17.05 7.20
CA GLU A 433 -9.50 -15.85 6.99
C GLU A 433 -8.06 -16.25 6.60
N GLN A 434 -7.77 -16.42 5.31
CA GLN A 434 -6.38 -16.64 4.89
C GLN A 434 -5.75 -15.29 4.55
N MET A 435 -4.58 -15.03 5.12
CA MET A 435 -3.86 -13.77 4.92
C MET A 435 -2.75 -14.01 3.90
N ALA A 436 -2.96 -13.57 2.65
CA ALA A 436 -1.87 -13.39 1.72
C ALA A 436 -1.19 -12.04 1.99
N ILE A 437 0.01 -11.84 1.44
CA ILE A 437 0.73 -10.57 1.58
C ILE A 437 1.16 -10.08 0.20
N LEU A 438 0.86 -8.81 -0.06
CA LEU A 438 1.37 -8.06 -1.20
C LEU A 438 2.64 -7.32 -0.77
N VAL A 439 3.78 -7.66 -1.36
CA VAL A 439 5.03 -6.92 -1.20
C VAL A 439 5.25 -6.07 -2.44
N GLN A 440 5.16 -4.75 -2.29
CA GLN A 440 5.17 -3.82 -3.42
C GLN A 440 6.34 -2.85 -3.29
N ARG A 441 7.00 -2.51 -4.40
CA ARG A 441 7.95 -1.39 -4.45
C ARG A 441 7.20 -0.09 -4.18
N VAL A 442 7.67 0.72 -3.24
CA VAL A 442 7.05 2.02 -2.95
C VAL A 442 7.30 2.95 -4.13
N SER A 443 6.24 3.55 -4.66
CA SER A 443 6.33 4.56 -5.71
C SER A 443 6.88 5.88 -5.16
N GLY A 444 7.75 6.53 -5.93
CA GLY A 444 8.45 7.76 -5.56
C GLY A 444 9.86 7.86 -6.12
N ALA A 445 10.61 8.85 -5.63
CA ALA A 445 12.00 9.10 -5.98
C ALA A 445 12.82 9.51 -4.75
N VAL A 446 14.15 9.37 -4.85
CA VAL A 446 15.08 9.83 -3.83
C VAL A 446 15.29 11.35 -3.98
N HIS A 447 15.03 12.08 -2.91
CA HIS A 447 15.27 13.52 -2.78
C HIS A 447 16.15 13.78 -1.55
N GLY A 448 17.47 13.95 -1.77
CA GLY A 448 18.44 14.02 -0.68
C GLY A 448 18.48 12.71 0.11
N HIS A 449 18.08 12.75 1.38
CA HIS A 449 17.97 11.57 2.25
C HIS A 449 16.54 11.03 2.38
N LEU A 450 15.56 11.69 1.75
CA LEU A 450 14.15 11.32 1.81
C LEU A 450 13.73 10.56 0.55
N PHE A 451 12.77 9.66 0.69
CA PHE A 451 12.10 8.99 -0.41
C PHE A 451 10.59 9.14 -0.28
N TYR A 452 9.93 9.64 -1.32
CA TYR A 452 8.49 9.83 -1.35
C TYR A 452 7.98 10.03 -2.79
N PRO A 453 6.69 9.74 -3.07
CA PRO A 453 6.05 10.15 -4.31
C PRO A 453 5.64 11.62 -4.24
N GLN A 454 5.64 12.29 -5.39
CA GLN A 454 5.23 13.70 -5.45
C GLN A 454 3.75 13.87 -5.10
N LEU A 455 2.90 12.90 -5.45
CA LEU A 455 1.48 12.89 -5.13
C LEU A 455 1.04 11.49 -4.70
N ALA A 456 0.06 11.46 -3.79
CA ALA A 456 -0.70 10.27 -3.49
C ALA A 456 -2.15 10.61 -3.18
N GLY A 457 -3.05 9.65 -3.34
CA GLY A 457 -4.46 9.91 -3.09
C GLY A 457 -5.36 8.70 -3.11
N VAL A 458 -6.60 8.95 -2.69
CA VAL A 458 -7.72 8.00 -2.80
C VAL A 458 -8.74 8.59 -3.77
N GLY A 459 -9.08 7.85 -4.82
CA GLY A 459 -10.06 8.23 -5.83
C GLY A 459 -11.32 7.38 -5.74
N LEU A 460 -12.47 8.01 -5.64
CA LEU A 460 -13.78 7.36 -5.69
C LEU A 460 -14.43 7.67 -7.05
N SER A 461 -14.82 6.64 -7.79
CA SER A 461 -15.53 6.79 -9.08
C SER A 461 -16.93 7.37 -8.95
N TYR A 462 -17.49 7.33 -7.74
CA TYR A 462 -18.72 8.02 -7.37
C TYR A 462 -18.41 8.95 -6.20
N ASN A 463 -18.86 10.19 -6.29
CA ASN A 463 -18.66 11.18 -5.25
C ASN A 463 -19.86 11.20 -4.28
N PRO A 464 -19.74 10.61 -3.08
CA PRO A 464 -20.78 10.71 -2.05
C PRO A 464 -20.84 12.10 -1.39
N TYR A 465 -19.92 13.01 -1.72
CA TYR A 465 -19.74 14.33 -1.12
C TYR A 465 -20.21 15.44 -2.08
N VAL A 466 -21.48 15.84 -1.97
CA VAL A 466 -22.07 16.90 -2.81
C VAL A 466 -22.21 18.19 -1.99
N TRP A 467 -21.09 18.86 -1.72
CA TRP A 467 -21.09 20.11 -0.94
C TRP A 467 -21.52 21.36 -1.74
N SER A 468 -21.76 21.21 -3.04
CA SER A 468 -22.28 22.25 -3.94
C SER A 468 -23.20 21.61 -4.98
N ASP A 469 -24.23 22.34 -5.37
CA ASP A 469 -25.14 22.03 -6.49
C ASP A 469 -24.45 21.86 -7.85
N GLN A 470 -23.21 22.34 -8.01
CA GLN A 470 -22.41 22.18 -9.22
C GLN A 470 -21.63 20.86 -9.26
N ILE A 471 -21.64 20.08 -8.17
CA ILE A 471 -20.92 18.81 -8.09
C ILE A 471 -21.80 17.70 -8.66
N ASP A 472 -21.25 17.00 -9.64
CA ASP A 472 -21.86 15.81 -10.21
C ASP A 472 -21.34 14.58 -9.44
N PRO A 473 -22.20 13.83 -8.74
CA PRO A 473 -21.81 12.60 -8.06
C PRO A 473 -21.12 11.59 -8.99
N GLU A 474 -21.58 11.46 -10.23
CA GLU A 474 -21.06 10.46 -11.17
C GLU A 474 -19.70 10.82 -11.77
N ALA A 475 -19.22 12.05 -11.55
CA ALA A 475 -17.91 12.48 -12.01
C ALA A 475 -16.77 11.98 -11.11
N GLY A 476 -17.07 11.53 -9.89
CA GLY A 476 -16.07 11.07 -8.92
C GLY A 476 -15.37 12.17 -8.15
N VAL A 477 -14.59 11.76 -7.16
CA VAL A 477 -13.89 12.63 -6.20
C VAL A 477 -12.55 12.03 -5.81
N VAL A 478 -11.57 12.89 -5.57
CA VAL A 478 -10.23 12.49 -5.14
C VAL A 478 -9.88 13.22 -3.86
N ARG A 479 -9.25 12.49 -2.94
CA ARG A 479 -8.54 13.03 -1.79
C ARG A 479 -7.05 12.98 -2.10
N LEU A 480 -6.41 14.14 -2.15
CA LEU A 480 -5.04 14.31 -2.60
C LEU A 480 -4.13 14.78 -1.46
N VAL A 481 -2.94 14.21 -1.40
CA VAL A 481 -1.84 14.62 -0.52
C VAL A 481 -0.53 14.72 -1.29
N PHE A 482 0.40 15.49 -0.75
CA PHE A 482 1.80 15.52 -1.17
C PHE A 482 2.60 14.55 -0.29
N GLY A 483 3.48 13.73 -0.88
CA GLY A 483 4.18 12.65 -0.17
C GLY A 483 3.40 11.32 -0.16
N LEU A 484 3.75 10.44 0.78
CA LEU A 484 3.14 9.11 0.89
C LEU A 484 1.63 9.17 1.13
N GLY A 485 0.90 8.18 0.58
CA GLY A 485 -0.56 8.09 0.63
C GLY A 485 -1.16 7.78 2.00
N THR A 486 -0.34 7.57 3.04
CA THR A 486 -0.81 7.30 4.41
C THR A 486 -1.73 8.39 4.92
N ARG A 487 -1.41 9.67 4.71
CA ARG A 487 -2.30 10.78 5.10
C ARG A 487 -3.53 10.91 4.24
N ALA A 488 -3.47 10.44 2.99
CA ALA A 488 -4.69 10.23 2.24
C ALA A 488 -5.45 9.15 3.01
N VAL A 489 -5.10 7.88 2.96
CA VAL A 489 -5.80 6.75 3.58
C VAL A 489 -6.28 7.05 5.03
N ASP A 490 -5.34 7.22 5.96
CA ASP A 490 -5.51 7.53 7.39
C ASP A 490 -5.44 9.04 7.66
N ARG A 491 -6.60 9.69 7.75
CA ARG A 491 -6.65 11.11 8.13
C ARG A 491 -6.16 11.26 9.58
N SER A 492 -4.95 11.78 9.73
CA SER A 492 -4.43 12.22 11.03
C SER A 492 -5.14 13.52 11.41
N ASP A 493 -5.72 13.61 12.60
CA ASP A 493 -6.44 14.81 13.05
C ASP A 493 -5.53 16.04 13.22
N ASP A 494 -4.23 15.88 13.03
CA ASP A 494 -3.21 16.92 13.08
C ASP A 494 -2.98 17.67 11.75
N ASP A 495 -3.61 17.25 10.63
CA ASP A 495 -3.39 17.87 9.32
C ASP A 495 -4.58 17.81 8.35
N TYR A 496 -4.51 18.59 7.26
CA TYR A 496 -5.57 18.73 6.26
C TYR A 496 -5.22 17.99 4.95
N THR A 497 -6.22 17.40 4.27
CA THR A 497 -6.05 16.74 2.96
C THR A 497 -6.93 17.39 1.90
N ARG A 498 -6.45 17.48 0.66
CA ARG A 498 -7.15 18.23 -0.40
C ARG A 498 -8.25 17.38 -1.04
N MET A 499 -9.50 17.71 -0.77
CA MET A 499 -10.65 17.12 -1.50
C MET A 499 -10.89 17.82 -2.84
N VAL A 500 -11.02 17.03 -3.91
CA VAL A 500 -11.15 17.47 -5.30
C VAL A 500 -12.30 16.73 -5.97
N SER A 501 -13.42 17.42 -6.19
CA SER A 501 -14.48 16.92 -7.08
C SER A 501 -13.99 17.01 -8.52
N LEU A 502 -14.02 15.90 -9.26
CA LEU A 502 -13.36 15.81 -10.58
C LEU A 502 -14.06 16.62 -11.68
N ASN A 503 -15.34 16.98 -11.51
CA ASN A 503 -16.01 17.91 -12.41
C ASN A 503 -15.88 19.39 -11.99
N ALA A 504 -15.48 19.67 -10.74
CA ALA A 504 -15.35 21.02 -10.21
C ALA A 504 -14.11 21.14 -9.28
N PRO A 505 -12.88 20.95 -9.81
CA PRO A 505 -11.69 20.68 -8.98
C PRO A 505 -11.24 21.85 -8.08
N LEU A 506 -11.57 23.10 -8.45
CA LEU A 506 -11.25 24.28 -7.65
C LEU A 506 -12.29 24.60 -6.57
N ARG A 507 -13.46 23.94 -6.58
CA ARG A 507 -14.47 24.11 -5.53
C ARG A 507 -13.99 23.38 -4.28
N ARG A 508 -13.91 24.11 -3.17
CA ARG A 508 -13.53 23.53 -1.87
C ARG A 508 -14.75 23.41 -0.95
N PRO A 509 -14.79 22.41 -0.05
CA PRO A 509 -15.87 22.30 0.92
C PRO A 509 -15.81 23.39 2.00
N GLU A 510 -14.67 24.04 2.22
CA GLU A 510 -14.53 25.11 3.22
C GLU A 510 -15.16 26.43 2.74
N THR A 511 -16.03 27.02 3.55
CA THR A 511 -16.62 28.34 3.31
C THR A 511 -16.00 29.42 4.21
N GLY A 512 -15.31 30.43 3.66
CA GLY A 512 -14.85 31.61 4.41
C GLY A 512 -13.63 32.36 3.84
N ARG A 513 -13.38 33.60 4.32
CA ARG A 513 -12.26 34.47 3.86
C ARG A 513 -10.86 34.03 4.33
N SER A 514 -10.77 33.11 5.30
CA SER A 514 -9.52 32.49 5.81
C SER A 514 -9.26 31.08 5.27
N ALA A 515 -10.11 30.59 4.35
CA ALA A 515 -10.15 29.18 3.95
C ALA A 515 -8.88 28.66 3.26
N GLY A 516 -8.07 29.51 2.63
CA GLY A 516 -6.93 29.07 1.80
C GLY A 516 -5.65 28.71 2.55
N THR A 517 -5.33 29.41 3.65
CA THR A 517 -4.05 29.24 4.39
C THR A 517 -4.22 28.51 5.73
N ALA A 518 -5.42 28.51 6.30
CA ALA A 518 -5.73 27.75 7.51
C ALA A 518 -5.94 26.26 7.21
N TYR A 519 -6.49 25.92 6.04
CA TYR A 519 -6.87 24.56 5.62
C TYR A 519 -6.03 24.09 4.44
N ALA A 520 -4.79 23.69 4.75
CA ALA A 520 -3.86 23.13 3.79
C ALA A 520 -2.95 22.14 4.51
N GLN A 521 -2.53 21.10 3.79
CA GLN A 521 -1.56 20.13 4.30
C GLN A 521 -0.27 20.85 4.71
N ARG A 522 0.25 20.53 5.90
CA ARG A 522 1.49 21.10 6.45
C ARG A 522 2.58 20.07 6.62
N ARG A 523 2.19 18.83 6.85
CA ARG A 523 3.06 17.69 7.14
C ARG A 523 3.06 16.74 5.96
N VAL A 524 4.22 16.16 5.69
CA VAL A 524 4.46 15.27 4.56
C VAL A 524 5.01 13.97 5.12
N ASP A 525 4.31 12.88 4.84
CA ASP A 525 4.79 11.55 5.20
C ASP A 525 5.80 11.09 4.14
N VAL A 526 6.97 10.67 4.60
CA VAL A 526 8.14 10.32 3.79
C VAL A 526 8.86 9.11 4.39
N LEU A 527 9.75 8.49 3.62
CA LEU A 527 10.71 7.51 4.15
C LEU A 527 12.07 8.20 4.30
N ASP A 528 12.57 8.25 5.52
CA ASP A 528 13.94 8.69 5.80
C ASP A 528 14.88 7.50 5.59
N LEU A 529 15.63 7.54 4.48
CA LEU A 529 16.56 6.48 4.11
C LEU A 529 17.79 6.46 5.04
N SER A 530 18.17 7.61 5.60
CA SER A 530 19.33 7.69 6.50
C SER A 530 19.03 7.07 7.86
N ALA A 531 17.84 7.33 8.40
CA ALA A 531 17.36 6.75 9.66
C ALA A 531 16.65 5.39 9.47
N ASN A 532 16.50 4.93 8.21
CA ASN A 532 15.83 3.69 7.82
C ASN A 532 14.43 3.54 8.46
N ARG A 533 13.64 4.63 8.46
CA ARG A 533 12.29 4.65 9.05
C ARG A 533 11.30 5.48 8.24
N PHE A 534 10.02 5.23 8.50
CA PHE A 534 8.95 6.17 8.16
C PHE A 534 9.06 7.43 9.02
N ALA A 535 8.85 8.61 8.42
CA ALA A 535 8.92 9.90 9.08
C ALA A 535 7.83 10.85 8.58
N THR A 536 7.52 11.86 9.40
CA THR A 536 6.58 12.92 9.05
C THR A 536 7.26 14.27 9.25
N GLU A 537 7.60 14.93 8.15
CA GLU A 537 8.31 16.21 8.12
C GLU A 537 7.37 17.36 7.76
N THR A 538 7.82 18.61 7.87
CA THR A 538 7.05 19.75 7.35
C THR A 538 7.30 19.94 5.85
N ILE A 539 6.35 20.53 5.12
CA ILE A 539 6.55 20.83 3.69
C ILE A 539 7.78 21.71 3.45
N ASP A 540 8.08 22.64 4.35
CA ASP A 540 9.23 23.52 4.22
C ASP A 540 10.56 22.75 4.34
N ASP A 541 10.63 21.77 5.26
CA ASP A 541 11.81 20.89 5.43
C ASP A 541 12.00 19.95 4.23
N VAL A 542 10.90 19.39 3.71
CA VAL A 542 10.93 18.51 2.53
C VAL A 542 11.40 19.27 1.29
N VAL A 543 10.91 20.48 1.06
CA VAL A 543 11.34 21.30 -0.08
C VAL A 543 12.81 21.72 0.06
N ALA A 544 13.28 22.00 1.28
CA ALA A 544 14.68 22.39 1.51
C ALA A 544 15.68 21.30 1.09
N VAL A 545 15.31 20.02 1.20
CA VAL A 545 16.15 18.87 0.80
C VAL A 545 15.88 18.38 -0.62
N SER A 546 14.94 19.01 -1.33
CA SER A 546 14.46 18.60 -2.66
C SER A 546 14.57 19.76 -3.68
N PRO A 547 15.78 20.26 -3.99
CA PRO A 547 15.96 21.47 -4.81
C PRO A 547 15.46 21.34 -6.25
N ASP A 548 15.42 20.12 -6.78
CA ASP A 548 15.01 19.84 -8.16
C ASP A 548 13.48 19.64 -8.31
N LEU A 549 12.73 19.71 -7.20
CA LEU A 549 11.28 19.52 -7.21
C LEU A 549 10.59 20.78 -7.79
N PRO A 550 9.66 20.64 -8.75
CA PRO A 550 8.84 21.76 -9.25
C PRO A 550 7.75 22.12 -8.23
N VAL A 551 8.15 22.65 -7.07
CA VAL A 551 7.29 22.90 -5.91
C VAL A 551 6.08 23.77 -6.25
N GLU A 552 6.20 24.72 -7.18
CA GLU A 552 5.10 25.60 -7.60
C GLU A 552 3.94 24.84 -8.25
N LEU A 553 4.16 23.62 -8.76
CA LEU A 553 3.10 22.78 -9.28
C LEU A 553 2.12 22.34 -8.18
N TYR A 554 2.63 22.18 -6.95
CA TYR A 554 1.92 21.61 -5.80
C TYR A 554 1.58 22.65 -4.74
N ALA A 555 2.43 23.67 -4.57
CA ALA A 555 2.34 24.64 -3.50
C ALA A 555 2.47 26.09 -4.01
N ALA A 556 1.85 27.00 -3.27
CA ALA A 556 2.03 28.44 -3.42
C ALA A 556 2.82 29.00 -2.24
N ARG A 557 3.57 30.09 -2.47
CA ARG A 557 4.20 30.82 -1.36
C ARG A 557 3.15 31.50 -0.49
N ARG A 558 3.34 31.46 0.83
CA ARG A 558 2.49 32.22 1.77
C ARG A 558 2.56 33.71 1.46
N SER A 559 1.45 34.30 1.05
CA SER A 559 1.31 35.76 0.93
C SER A 559 0.56 36.34 2.14
N VAL A 560 1.04 37.50 2.59
CA VAL A 560 0.47 38.47 3.56
C VAL A 560 -0.75 38.00 4.39
N GLN A 561 -0.58 37.93 5.72
CA GLN A 561 -1.71 37.75 6.65
C GLN A 561 -2.38 39.09 6.93
N PHE A 562 -3.71 39.14 6.80
CA PHE A 562 -4.53 40.29 7.18
C PHE A 562 -5.15 40.06 8.56
N LEU A 563 -4.80 40.89 9.54
CA LEU A 563 -5.24 40.73 10.94
C LEU A 563 -6.56 41.46 11.25
N GLY A 564 -7.29 41.89 10.22
CA GLY A 564 -8.39 42.85 10.38
C GLY A 564 -7.86 44.28 10.56
N ALA A 565 -8.75 45.27 10.46
CA ALA A 565 -8.44 46.71 10.53
C ALA A 565 -7.39 47.24 9.52
N GLY A 566 -7.20 46.58 8.38
CA GLY A 566 -6.29 47.07 7.32
C GLY A 566 -4.80 46.90 7.64
N GLU A 567 -4.45 46.24 8.74
CA GLU A 567 -3.06 45.91 9.07
C GLU A 567 -2.63 44.62 8.36
N SER A 568 -1.65 44.75 7.48
CA SER A 568 -0.95 43.64 6.83
C SER A 568 0.35 43.34 7.56
N ARG A 569 0.54 42.09 8.01
CA ARG A 569 1.87 41.58 8.38
C ARG A 569 2.41 40.69 7.27
N PRO A 570 3.72 40.74 6.95
CA PRO A 570 4.35 39.72 6.13
C PRO A 570 4.05 38.37 6.76
N ALA A 571 3.46 37.44 6.00
CA ALA A 571 3.36 36.07 6.44
C ALA A 571 4.79 35.51 6.59
N PRO A 572 5.08 34.67 7.60
CA PRO A 572 6.36 33.98 7.66
C PRO A 572 6.60 33.24 6.33
N ALA A 573 7.82 33.32 5.81
CA ALA A 573 8.23 32.66 4.58
C ALA A 573 7.92 31.15 4.68
N GLY A 574 7.44 30.56 3.59
CA GLY A 574 7.16 29.14 3.50
C GLY A 574 6.09 28.78 2.47
N TRP A 575 5.83 27.49 2.34
CA TRP A 575 4.94 26.92 1.34
C TRP A 575 3.55 26.57 1.93
N VAL A 576 2.55 26.58 1.04
CA VAL A 576 1.18 26.09 1.29
C VAL A 576 0.79 25.19 0.14
N LEU A 577 0.47 23.93 0.43
CA LEU A 577 0.00 22.97 -0.56
C LEU A 577 -1.42 23.34 -1.01
N THR A 578 -1.55 23.86 -2.24
CA THR A 578 -2.85 24.22 -2.83
C THR A 578 -3.24 23.31 -3.97
N PHE A 579 -2.25 22.75 -4.68
CA PHE A 579 -2.39 21.96 -5.90
C PHE A 579 -3.06 22.71 -7.06
N ASP A 580 -3.20 24.04 -7.00
CA ASP A 580 -4.01 24.78 -7.99
C ASP A 580 -3.43 24.64 -9.41
N ARG A 581 -2.10 24.74 -9.58
CA ARG A 581 -1.44 24.56 -10.88
C ARG A 581 -1.54 23.11 -11.37
N LEU A 582 -1.33 22.12 -10.50
CA LEU A 582 -1.60 20.71 -10.82
C LEU A 582 -3.02 20.51 -11.37
N LEU A 583 -4.02 21.08 -10.71
CA LEU A 583 -5.43 20.89 -11.05
C LEU A 583 -5.89 21.66 -12.29
N THR A 584 -5.17 22.70 -12.72
CA THR A 584 -5.60 23.60 -13.81
C THR A 584 -4.68 23.60 -15.03
N GLU A 585 -3.40 23.33 -14.85
CA GLU A 585 -2.37 23.40 -15.91
C GLU A 585 -1.93 22.02 -16.42
N THR A 586 -2.44 20.92 -15.84
CA THR A 586 -2.07 19.55 -16.23
C THR A 586 -3.28 18.70 -16.62
N SER A 587 -3.02 17.54 -17.22
CA SER A 587 -4.04 16.52 -17.55
C SER A 587 -4.47 15.66 -16.36
N PHE A 588 -3.94 15.91 -15.16
CA PHE A 588 -4.13 15.05 -13.99
C PHE A 588 -5.61 14.79 -13.65
N VAL A 589 -6.45 15.83 -13.64
CA VAL A 589 -7.89 15.70 -13.31
C VAL A 589 -8.63 14.92 -14.39
N SER A 590 -8.33 15.17 -15.67
CA SER A 590 -8.97 14.44 -16.78
C SER A 590 -8.56 12.98 -16.79
N ASP A 591 -7.29 12.68 -16.54
CA ASP A 591 -6.76 11.32 -16.49
C ASP A 591 -7.43 10.52 -15.36
N LEU A 592 -7.52 11.08 -14.14
CA LEU A 592 -8.18 10.40 -13.02
C LEU A 592 -9.68 10.18 -13.25
N ARG A 593 -10.38 11.16 -13.84
CA ARG A 593 -11.80 11.01 -14.17
C ARG A 593 -12.03 9.89 -15.17
N GLU A 594 -11.18 9.81 -16.19
CA GLU A 594 -11.26 8.74 -17.18
C GLU A 594 -10.92 7.38 -16.56
N MET A 595 -9.83 7.29 -15.80
CA MET A 595 -9.40 6.06 -15.13
C MET A 595 -10.53 5.49 -14.26
N LEU A 596 -11.12 6.32 -13.41
CA LEU A 596 -12.21 5.91 -12.52
C LEU A 596 -13.47 5.52 -13.28
N GLY A 597 -13.78 6.22 -14.38
CA GLY A 597 -14.90 5.88 -15.27
C GLY A 597 -14.73 4.51 -15.92
N ILE A 598 -13.56 4.23 -16.50
CA ILE A 598 -13.24 2.94 -17.12
C ILE A 598 -13.36 1.80 -16.10
N LEU A 599 -12.80 1.99 -14.90
CA LEU A 599 -12.85 0.97 -13.85
C LEU A 599 -14.28 0.73 -13.38
N ARG A 600 -15.06 1.79 -13.13
CA ARG A 600 -16.49 1.67 -12.76
C ARG A 600 -17.26 0.87 -13.81
N ASP A 601 -17.09 1.22 -15.09
CA ASP A 601 -17.83 0.60 -16.18
C ASP A 601 -17.44 -0.88 -16.35
N ALA A 602 -16.16 -1.21 -16.19
CA ALA A 602 -15.67 -2.60 -16.26
C ALA A 602 -16.10 -3.46 -15.07
N TYR A 603 -16.14 -2.89 -13.86
CA TYR A 603 -16.66 -3.56 -12.66
C TYR A 603 -18.19 -3.64 -12.65
N GLU A 604 -18.87 -2.91 -13.53
CA GLU A 604 -20.33 -2.70 -13.52
C GLU A 604 -20.82 -2.22 -12.14
N TYR A 605 -19.96 -1.49 -11.42
CA TYR A 605 -20.16 -1.06 -10.04
C TYR A 605 -19.17 0.07 -9.70
N PRO A 606 -19.54 1.06 -8.86
CA PRO A 606 -18.58 2.05 -8.38
C PRO A 606 -17.35 1.39 -7.74
N VAL A 607 -16.18 1.96 -7.99
CA VAL A 607 -14.90 1.57 -7.41
C VAL A 607 -14.31 2.68 -6.55
N ASP A 608 -13.53 2.27 -5.54
CA ASP A 608 -12.51 3.10 -4.91
C ASP A 608 -11.13 2.65 -5.36
N THR A 609 -10.19 3.59 -5.38
CA THR A 609 -8.81 3.36 -5.81
C THR A 609 -7.86 4.10 -4.89
N GLU A 610 -6.71 3.51 -4.63
CA GLU A 610 -5.55 4.20 -4.08
C GLU A 610 -4.50 4.34 -5.18
N PHE A 611 -3.87 5.50 -5.26
CA PHE A 611 -2.84 5.75 -6.26
C PHE A 611 -1.73 6.65 -5.74
N THR A 612 -0.58 6.57 -6.40
CA THR A 612 0.48 7.59 -6.35
C THR A 612 0.68 8.19 -7.74
N ALA A 613 1.29 9.36 -7.83
CA ALA A 613 1.68 9.94 -9.10
C ALA A 613 3.00 10.71 -9.00
N ASN A 614 3.82 10.57 -10.04
CA ASN A 614 5.11 11.23 -10.15
C ASN A 614 5.23 11.93 -11.50
N PHE A 615 5.73 13.17 -11.50
CA PHE A 615 6.11 13.88 -12.71
C PHE A 615 7.58 13.62 -13.02
N LEU A 616 7.82 12.93 -14.13
CA LEU A 616 9.15 12.67 -14.65
C LEU A 616 9.71 13.91 -15.36
N PRO A 617 11.04 13.99 -15.56
CA PRO A 617 11.64 15.01 -16.41
C PRO A 617 10.92 15.12 -17.77
N GLY A 618 10.59 16.35 -18.18
CA GLY A 618 9.76 16.62 -19.36
C GLY A 618 8.25 16.76 -19.07
N GLY A 619 7.82 16.72 -17.80
CA GLY A 619 6.45 17.04 -17.38
C GLY A 619 5.43 15.92 -17.58
N ARG A 620 5.89 14.70 -17.88
CA ARG A 620 5.02 13.52 -18.03
C ARG A 620 4.62 12.99 -16.66
N CYS A 621 3.32 12.98 -16.38
CA CYS A 621 2.75 12.38 -15.18
C CYS A 621 2.63 10.86 -15.38
N ARG A 622 3.18 10.08 -14.44
CA ARG A 622 2.96 8.64 -14.33
C ARG A 622 2.14 8.36 -13.07
N ILE A 623 1.09 7.56 -13.22
CA ILE A 623 0.18 7.17 -12.13
C ILE A 623 0.48 5.72 -11.74
N ASN A 624 0.66 5.43 -10.46
CA ASN A 624 0.71 4.05 -9.99
C ASN A 624 -0.58 3.72 -9.26
N LEU A 625 -1.35 2.79 -9.80
CA LEU A 625 -2.54 2.27 -9.13
C LEU A 625 -2.10 1.20 -8.12
N VAL A 626 -2.22 1.51 -6.83
CA VAL A 626 -1.73 0.64 -5.74
C VAL A 626 -2.85 -0.20 -5.11
N GLN A 627 -4.11 0.22 -5.26
CA GLN A 627 -5.29 -0.56 -4.86
C GLN A 627 -6.51 -0.18 -5.70
N CYS A 628 -7.39 -1.14 -5.95
CA CYS A 628 -8.70 -0.90 -6.56
C CYS A 628 -9.70 -1.94 -6.05
N ARG A 629 -10.87 -1.49 -5.60
CA ARG A 629 -11.91 -2.35 -5.04
C ARG A 629 -13.31 -1.78 -5.27
N PRO A 630 -14.36 -2.63 -5.26
CA PRO A 630 -15.74 -2.16 -5.36
C PRO A 630 -16.09 -1.23 -4.18
N LEU A 631 -16.47 0.01 -4.48
CA LEU A 631 -16.97 0.99 -3.53
C LEU A 631 -18.41 0.64 -3.18
N GLN A 632 -18.70 0.41 -1.91
CA GLN A 632 -20.07 0.18 -1.44
C GLN A 632 -20.91 1.47 -1.52
N VAL A 633 -21.45 1.74 -2.70
CA VAL A 633 -22.49 2.74 -2.91
C VAL A 633 -23.80 1.99 -2.97
N LYS A 634 -24.59 2.01 -1.89
CA LYS A 634 -25.96 1.53 -2.00
C LYS A 634 -26.77 2.56 -2.79
N GLU A 635 -27.06 2.23 -4.04
CA GLU A 635 -28.03 2.95 -4.86
C GLU A 635 -29.41 2.94 -4.18
N GLY A 636 -30.13 4.05 -4.30
CA GLY A 636 -31.59 4.04 -4.11
C GLY A 636 -32.09 4.06 -2.67
N GLY A 637 -32.82 5.12 -2.36
CA GLY A 637 -33.93 5.09 -1.42
C GLY A 637 -35.08 5.89 -2.01
N ASN A 638 -36.32 5.56 -1.64
CA ASN A 638 -37.47 6.35 -2.10
C ASN A 638 -37.28 7.80 -1.63
N ILE A 639 -37.09 8.71 -2.59
CA ILE A 639 -37.10 10.15 -2.33
C ILE A 639 -38.55 10.53 -2.06
N VAL A 640 -38.98 10.37 -0.81
CA VAL A 640 -40.28 10.82 -0.34
C VAL A 640 -40.13 12.28 0.04
N GLU A 641 -40.90 13.18 -0.56
CA GLU A 641 -40.93 14.56 -0.10
C GLU A 641 -41.47 14.62 1.33
N PRO A 642 -40.84 15.37 2.25
CA PRO A 642 -41.39 15.58 3.58
C PRO A 642 -42.76 16.28 3.47
N PRO A 643 -43.62 16.19 4.50
CA PRO A 643 -44.89 16.89 4.53
C PRO A 643 -44.76 18.37 4.13
N LYS A 644 -45.65 18.86 3.27
CA LYS A 644 -45.61 20.26 2.75
C LYS A 644 -45.56 21.31 3.86
N ARG A 645 -46.07 20.99 5.05
CA ARG A 645 -46.07 21.86 6.21
C ARG A 645 -45.80 21.03 7.46
N ILE A 646 -44.69 21.34 8.14
CA ILE A 646 -44.34 20.79 9.46
C ILE A 646 -44.48 21.93 10.45
N ALA A 647 -45.22 21.71 11.53
CA ALA A 647 -45.37 22.70 12.59
C ALA A 647 -44.02 22.97 13.27
N ARG A 648 -43.76 24.22 13.68
CA ARG A 648 -42.43 24.61 14.22
C ARG A 648 -42.05 23.85 15.48
N ASP A 649 -43.04 23.45 16.28
CA ASP A 649 -42.91 22.66 17.50
C ASP A 649 -42.75 21.16 17.23
N ALA A 650 -43.28 20.66 16.11
CA ALA A 650 -43.09 19.29 15.64
C ALA A 650 -41.73 19.09 14.93
N LEU A 651 -41.06 20.16 14.50
CA LEU A 651 -39.73 20.11 13.91
C LEU A 651 -38.69 19.88 15.00
N VAL A 652 -37.99 18.74 14.95
CA VAL A 652 -36.90 18.41 15.88
C VAL A 652 -35.55 18.83 15.33
N LEU A 653 -35.32 18.58 14.04
CA LEU A 653 -34.06 18.89 13.37
C LEU A 653 -34.32 19.26 11.90
N ALA A 654 -33.62 20.27 11.41
CA ALA A 654 -33.50 20.54 9.98
C ALA A 654 -32.04 20.84 9.64
N SER A 655 -31.56 20.29 8.54
CA SER A 655 -30.24 20.62 7.98
C SER A 655 -30.34 20.85 6.47
N ARG A 656 -29.64 21.88 6.00
CA ARG A 656 -29.28 22.09 4.59
C ARG A 656 -27.76 21.98 4.35
N GLY A 657 -27.05 21.38 5.30
CA GLY A 657 -25.62 21.14 5.26
C GLY A 657 -25.26 19.86 4.50
N PRO A 658 -24.00 19.38 4.63
CA PRO A 658 -23.58 18.12 4.03
C PRO A 658 -24.41 16.96 4.61
N VAL A 659 -25.20 16.31 3.76
CA VAL A 659 -25.99 15.11 4.06
C VAL A 659 -25.40 13.96 3.28
N ILE A 660 -24.94 12.93 3.97
CA ILE A 660 -24.22 11.82 3.35
C ILE A 660 -24.77 10.49 3.82
N GLY A 661 -24.83 9.54 2.90
CA GLY A 661 -25.49 8.26 3.07
C GLY A 661 -26.73 8.16 2.18
N GLN A 662 -27.48 7.08 2.36
CA GLN A 662 -28.66 6.81 1.55
C GLN A 662 -29.81 7.76 1.89
N SER A 663 -30.47 8.28 0.86
CA SER A 663 -31.75 8.97 1.05
C SER A 663 -32.73 8.00 1.70
N SER A 664 -33.38 8.39 2.79
CA SER A 664 -34.21 7.48 3.58
C SER A 664 -35.38 8.20 4.24
N LEU A 665 -36.47 7.44 4.43
CA LEU A 665 -37.55 7.78 5.34
C LEU A 665 -37.56 6.69 6.42
N SER A 666 -37.16 7.04 7.62
CA SER A 666 -37.00 6.08 8.72
C SER A 666 -37.68 6.57 9.99
N LEU A 667 -38.25 5.64 10.74
CA LEU A 667 -38.66 5.86 12.12
C LEU A 667 -37.43 5.77 13.02
N ILE A 668 -37.27 6.73 13.93
CA ILE A 668 -36.21 6.74 14.94
C ILE A 668 -36.77 6.18 16.24
N ASP A 669 -36.13 5.11 16.72
CA ASP A 669 -36.51 4.36 17.91
C ASP A 669 -35.82 4.89 19.17
N ARG A 670 -34.65 5.49 19.01
CA ARG A 670 -33.84 6.05 20.10
C ARG A 670 -33.06 7.24 19.64
N VAL A 671 -33.05 8.30 20.45
CA VAL A 671 -32.15 9.44 20.30
C VAL A 671 -31.13 9.40 21.44
N ILE A 672 -29.85 9.42 21.09
CA ILE A 672 -28.75 9.63 22.03
C ILE A 672 -28.25 11.06 21.78
N TYR A 673 -28.52 11.96 22.72
CA TYR A 673 -28.14 13.37 22.63
C TYR A 673 -27.06 13.70 23.64
N VAL A 674 -25.88 14.11 23.16
CA VAL A 674 -24.81 14.68 23.98
C VAL A 674 -24.98 16.20 23.97
N ASP A 675 -25.23 16.81 25.12
CA ASP A 675 -25.46 18.25 25.18
C ASP A 675 -24.16 19.04 24.94
N PRO A 676 -24.08 19.89 23.89
CA PRO A 676 -22.86 20.61 23.55
C PRO A 676 -22.29 21.47 24.68
N ASP A 677 -23.15 22.14 25.44
CA ASP A 677 -22.73 23.06 26.50
C ASP A 677 -22.19 22.27 27.70
N ALA A 678 -22.90 21.21 28.13
CA ALA A 678 -22.45 20.34 29.21
C ALA A 678 -21.16 19.58 28.86
N TYR A 679 -21.04 19.05 27.64
CA TYR A 679 -19.84 18.36 27.17
C TYR A 679 -18.62 19.29 27.10
N SER A 680 -18.81 20.53 26.63
CA SER A 680 -17.72 21.51 26.53
C SER A 680 -17.19 21.94 27.89
N ALA A 681 -18.04 21.91 28.93
CA ALA A 681 -17.66 22.20 30.31
C ALA A 681 -16.87 21.05 30.98
N LEU A 682 -16.87 19.83 30.42
CA LEU A 682 -16.13 18.70 30.99
C LEU A 682 -14.61 18.87 30.86
N PRO A 683 -13.84 18.45 31.88
CA PRO A 683 -12.40 18.26 31.76
C PRO A 683 -12.06 17.34 30.58
N VAL A 684 -10.99 17.65 29.82
CA VAL A 684 -10.59 16.89 28.62
C VAL A 684 -10.41 15.40 28.90
N ARG A 685 -9.88 15.05 30.08
CA ARG A 685 -9.68 13.65 30.52
C ARG A 685 -10.96 12.84 30.68
N GLU A 686 -12.09 13.50 30.95
CA GLU A 686 -13.39 12.87 31.21
C GLU A 686 -14.22 12.72 29.93
N ARG A 687 -13.88 13.45 28.87
CA ARG A 687 -14.55 13.36 27.55
C ARG A 687 -14.44 11.97 26.91
N GLY A 688 -13.37 11.23 27.20
CA GLY A 688 -13.22 9.83 26.76
C GLY A 688 -14.24 8.89 27.42
N SER A 689 -14.69 9.18 28.65
CA SER A 689 -15.71 8.39 29.34
C SER A 689 -17.06 8.48 28.64
N VAL A 690 -17.38 9.64 28.04
CA VAL A 690 -18.60 9.84 27.25
C VAL A 690 -18.62 8.91 26.02
N ALA A 691 -17.49 8.73 25.34
CA ALA A 691 -17.39 7.80 24.21
C ALA A 691 -17.66 6.35 24.63
N ARG A 692 -17.08 5.91 25.75
CA ARG A 692 -17.29 4.57 26.32
C ARG A 692 -18.73 4.36 26.77
N LEU A 693 -19.34 5.39 27.34
CA LEU A 693 -20.76 5.40 27.73
C LEU A 693 -21.67 5.22 26.52
N ILE A 694 -21.43 5.96 25.43
CA ILE A 694 -22.16 5.79 24.17
C ILE A 694 -22.06 4.35 23.67
N GLY A 695 -20.86 3.76 23.73
CA GLY A 695 -20.64 2.35 23.39
C GLY A 695 -21.48 1.38 24.22
N ARG A 696 -21.65 1.62 25.52
CA ARG A 696 -22.53 0.82 26.39
C ARG A 696 -24.00 1.00 26.04
N ILE A 697 -24.45 2.25 25.87
CA ILE A 697 -25.85 2.57 25.50
C ILE A 697 -26.21 1.91 24.15
N ASN A 698 -25.31 1.97 23.18
CA ASN A 698 -25.51 1.47 21.84
C ASN A 698 -25.66 -0.07 21.80
N ARG A 699 -25.03 -0.79 22.75
CA ARG A 699 -25.10 -2.26 22.86
C ARG A 699 -26.32 -2.76 23.65
N LEU A 700 -27.13 -1.88 24.21
CA LEU A 700 -28.31 -2.28 24.98
C LEU A 700 -29.32 -3.00 24.07
N PRO A 701 -29.77 -4.22 24.43
CA PRO A 701 -30.79 -4.94 23.67
C PRO A 701 -32.15 -4.26 23.75
N ARG A 702 -32.99 -4.45 22.72
CA ARG A 702 -34.42 -4.07 22.71
C ARG A 702 -35.29 -5.28 22.39
N GLU A 703 -36.52 -5.27 22.91
CA GLU A 703 -37.49 -6.36 22.75
C GLU A 703 -37.95 -6.56 21.28
N GLN A 704 -37.84 -5.54 20.43
CA GLN A 704 -38.30 -5.56 19.03
C GLN A 704 -37.16 -5.40 18.00
N GLY A 705 -36.10 -6.18 18.14
CA GLY A 705 -34.98 -6.17 17.20
C GLY A 705 -34.03 -4.98 17.36
N SER A 706 -33.21 -4.70 16.35
CA SER A 706 -32.20 -3.64 16.37
C SER A 706 -32.84 -2.26 16.21
N PRO A 707 -32.67 -1.32 17.16
CA PRO A 707 -33.29 -0.01 17.09
C PRO A 707 -32.63 0.89 16.04
N ASN A 708 -33.44 1.72 15.38
CA ASN A 708 -32.93 2.85 14.61
C ASN A 708 -32.50 3.97 15.56
N VAL A 709 -31.19 4.13 15.72
CA VAL A 709 -30.60 5.10 16.66
C VAL A 709 -30.15 6.36 15.93
N LEU A 710 -30.61 7.52 16.42
CA LEU A 710 -30.11 8.85 16.05
C LEU A 710 -29.15 9.36 17.14
N LEU A 711 -27.88 9.45 16.81
CA LEU A 711 -26.83 9.99 17.66
C LEU A 711 -26.60 11.46 17.31
N VAL A 712 -26.75 12.36 18.28
CA VAL A 712 -26.62 13.82 18.10
C VAL A 712 -25.64 14.36 19.13
N GLY A 713 -24.64 15.13 18.73
CA GLY A 713 -23.65 15.64 19.68
C GLY A 713 -22.73 16.72 19.14
N PRO A 714 -21.87 17.29 20.00
CA PRO A 714 -21.04 18.45 19.68
C PRO A 714 -19.83 18.11 18.81
N GLY A 715 -19.57 18.98 17.84
CA GLY A 715 -18.35 18.92 17.04
C GLY A 715 -18.23 17.61 16.27
N ARG A 716 -17.00 17.15 16.07
CA ARG A 716 -16.67 15.99 15.24
C ARG A 716 -16.80 14.67 16.01
N TRP A 717 -17.51 13.69 15.44
CA TRP A 717 -17.50 12.31 15.94
C TRP A 717 -16.26 11.56 15.44
N GLY A 718 -15.62 10.79 16.31
CA GLY A 718 -14.48 9.96 15.95
C GLY A 718 -13.14 10.69 15.86
N THR A 719 -13.02 11.81 16.57
CA THR A 719 -11.77 12.58 16.68
C THR A 719 -10.85 12.00 17.76
N SER A 720 -9.55 11.91 17.48
CA SER A 720 -8.50 11.65 18.47
C SER A 720 -8.24 12.86 19.39
N THR A 721 -8.73 14.05 19.00
CA THR A 721 -8.61 15.30 19.76
C THR A 721 -9.96 15.66 20.40
N PRO A 722 -10.17 15.42 21.71
CA PRO A 722 -11.47 15.61 22.37
C PRO A 722 -11.94 17.07 22.45
N SER A 723 -11.07 18.04 22.15
CA SER A 723 -11.44 19.46 22.02
C SER A 723 -12.11 19.80 20.69
N LEU A 724 -12.11 18.88 19.71
CA LEU A 724 -12.79 19.05 18.42
C LEU A 724 -14.18 18.36 18.38
N GLY A 725 -14.48 17.50 19.34
CA GLY A 725 -15.74 16.74 19.40
C GLY A 725 -15.65 15.50 20.29
N VAL A 726 -16.44 14.47 20.00
CA VAL A 726 -16.55 13.26 20.85
C VAL A 726 -15.65 12.13 20.31
N PRO A 727 -14.70 11.62 21.12
CA PRO A 727 -13.67 10.67 20.67
C PRO A 727 -14.17 9.21 20.65
N VAL A 728 -15.25 8.94 19.92
CA VAL A 728 -15.79 7.58 19.74
C VAL A 728 -14.96 6.76 18.75
N SER A 729 -14.69 5.51 19.07
CA SER A 729 -14.27 4.50 18.09
C SER A 729 -15.48 3.98 17.31
N PHE A 730 -15.26 3.48 16.08
CA PHE A 730 -16.36 2.89 15.32
C PHE A 730 -17.02 1.71 16.07
N ALA A 731 -16.25 0.93 16.83
CA ALA A 731 -16.77 -0.16 17.66
C ALA A 731 -17.81 0.29 18.71
N GLU A 732 -17.78 1.55 19.14
CA GLU A 732 -18.76 2.12 20.09
C GLU A 732 -20.06 2.53 19.40
N ILE A 733 -20.00 2.94 18.14
CA ILE A 733 -21.16 3.42 17.38
C ILE A 733 -21.66 2.43 16.32
N SER A 734 -21.10 1.24 16.23
CA SER A 734 -21.32 0.26 15.14
C SER A 734 -22.78 -0.08 14.82
N THR A 735 -23.70 0.05 15.78
CA THR A 735 -25.16 -0.18 15.58
C THR A 735 -25.99 1.10 15.44
N VAL A 736 -25.37 2.28 15.43
CA VAL A 736 -26.05 3.56 15.20
C VAL A 736 -26.54 3.63 13.76
N SER A 737 -27.71 4.23 13.52
CA SER A 737 -28.27 4.37 12.16
C SER A 737 -28.00 5.75 11.57
N VAL A 738 -27.94 6.77 12.42
CA VAL A 738 -27.84 8.17 11.99
C VAL A 738 -26.96 8.95 12.96
N ILE A 739 -26.01 9.71 12.42
CA ILE A 739 -25.12 10.61 13.17
C ILE A 739 -25.37 12.05 12.75
N CYS A 740 -25.55 12.91 13.75
CA CYS A 740 -25.66 14.35 13.59
C CYS A 740 -24.58 15.08 14.39
N GLU A 741 -23.79 15.88 13.70
CA GLU A 741 -22.83 16.81 14.30
C GLU A 741 -23.46 18.18 14.52
N VAL A 742 -23.41 18.70 15.75
CA VAL A 742 -23.89 20.04 16.09
C VAL A 742 -22.73 21.02 16.05
N VAL A 743 -22.81 21.98 15.13
CA VAL A 743 -21.76 22.94 14.81
C VAL A 743 -22.08 24.32 15.39
N GLY A 744 -21.06 25.03 15.88
CA GLY A 744 -21.16 26.44 16.26
C GLY A 744 -21.88 26.71 17.59
N VAL A 745 -22.12 25.67 18.41
CA VAL A 745 -22.69 25.75 19.76
C VAL A 745 -21.68 25.16 20.76
N GLY A 746 -21.33 25.90 21.80
CA GLY A 746 -20.42 25.45 22.87
C GLY A 746 -18.92 25.35 22.49
N MET A 747 -18.60 25.16 21.20
CA MET A 747 -17.24 24.95 20.69
C MET A 747 -16.94 25.90 19.51
N ASP A 748 -15.78 26.59 19.54
CA ASP A 748 -15.27 27.49 18.48
C ASP A 748 -14.63 26.73 17.30
N VAL A 749 -15.08 25.49 17.06
CA VAL A 749 -14.57 24.65 15.99
C VAL A 749 -15.55 24.74 14.84
N VAL A 750 -15.09 25.22 13.68
CA VAL A 750 -15.74 24.93 12.40
C VAL A 750 -15.23 23.55 12.02
N PRO A 751 -16.02 22.47 12.19
CA PRO A 751 -15.54 21.15 11.85
C PRO A 751 -15.35 21.12 10.33
N ASP A 752 -14.13 20.79 9.94
CA ASP A 752 -13.94 19.84 8.87
C ASP A 752 -14.77 18.61 9.26
N VAL A 753 -15.99 18.54 8.73
CA VAL A 753 -16.89 17.39 8.87
C VAL A 753 -16.09 16.10 8.65
N SER A 754 -16.43 15.00 9.34
CA SER A 754 -15.66 13.72 9.36
C SER A 754 -15.41 13.05 7.99
N LEU A 755 -15.77 13.72 6.90
CA LEU A 755 -15.55 13.37 5.51
C LEU A 755 -14.13 12.84 5.26
N GLY A 756 -14.03 11.70 4.60
CA GLY A 756 -12.76 11.14 4.17
C GLY A 756 -11.83 10.77 5.34
N THR A 757 -12.32 10.01 6.31
CA THR A 757 -11.53 9.34 7.38
C THR A 757 -11.81 7.84 7.33
N HIS A 758 -10.96 6.97 7.92
CA HIS A 758 -11.32 5.55 8.14
C HIS A 758 -12.62 5.44 8.91
N PHE A 759 -12.80 6.28 9.93
CA PHE A 759 -14.03 6.40 10.68
C PHE A 759 -15.25 6.64 9.77
N PHE A 760 -15.14 7.52 8.79
CA PHE A 760 -16.20 7.81 7.82
C PHE A 760 -16.40 6.71 6.79
N ASN A 761 -15.34 6.05 6.31
CA ASN A 761 -15.49 4.85 5.49
C ASN A 761 -16.26 3.78 6.28
N ASP A 762 -15.95 3.58 7.55
CA ASP A 762 -16.70 2.68 8.43
C ASP A 762 -18.17 3.13 8.55
N LEU A 763 -18.47 4.44 8.64
CA LEU A 763 -19.86 4.96 8.62
C LEU A 763 -20.59 4.60 7.31
N VAL A 764 -19.94 4.82 6.16
CA VAL A 764 -20.50 4.50 4.83
C VAL A 764 -20.72 3.00 4.68
N GLU A 765 -19.74 2.18 5.07
CA GLU A 765 -19.80 0.72 5.05
C GLU A 765 -20.94 0.17 5.94
N ALA A 766 -21.16 0.82 7.09
CA ALA A 766 -22.25 0.48 8.00
C ALA A 766 -23.61 1.05 7.57
N SER A 767 -23.67 1.76 6.43
CA SER A 767 -24.88 2.43 5.95
C SER A 767 -25.46 3.45 6.93
N MET A 768 -24.60 4.10 7.72
CA MET A 768 -25.02 5.16 8.64
C MET A 768 -25.27 6.45 7.87
N LEU A 769 -26.42 7.10 8.13
CA LEU A 769 -26.66 8.44 7.59
C LEU A 769 -25.89 9.46 8.42
N TYR A 770 -25.09 10.29 7.77
CA TYR A 770 -24.32 11.35 8.40
C TYR A 770 -24.87 12.73 8.00
N MET A 771 -24.97 13.63 8.96
CA MET A 771 -25.35 15.03 8.73
C MET A 771 -24.67 15.97 9.73
N ALA A 772 -24.57 17.24 9.35
CA ALA A 772 -24.21 18.32 10.26
C ALA A 772 -25.32 19.36 10.35
N VAL A 773 -25.52 19.95 11.53
CA VAL A 773 -26.48 21.03 11.79
C VAL A 773 -25.72 22.18 12.42
N ASN A 774 -25.83 23.36 11.81
CA ASN A 774 -25.36 24.61 12.40
C ASN A 774 -26.55 25.49 12.77
N PRO A 775 -26.97 25.55 14.06
CA PRO A 775 -28.13 26.35 14.45
C PRO A 775 -28.00 27.86 14.17
N LYS A 776 -26.79 28.37 13.89
CA LYS A 776 -26.56 29.77 13.48
C LYS A 776 -26.75 29.99 11.97
N GLN A 777 -26.77 28.92 11.17
CA GLN A 777 -26.93 28.99 9.72
C GLN A 777 -28.39 29.10 9.31
N ARG A 778 -28.68 29.93 8.31
CA ARG A 778 -30.04 30.10 7.80
C ARG A 778 -30.50 28.83 7.08
N GLY A 779 -31.56 28.20 7.61
CA GLY A 779 -32.17 26.99 7.03
C GLY A 779 -31.95 25.74 7.87
N ASP A 780 -31.02 25.80 8.82
CA ASP A 780 -30.78 24.78 9.81
C ASP A 780 -31.60 25.06 11.07
N ALA A 781 -31.99 24.00 11.79
CA ALA A 781 -32.70 24.10 13.05
C ALA A 781 -32.41 22.90 13.94
N LEU A 782 -32.28 23.15 15.24
CA LEU A 782 -32.19 22.12 16.27
C LEU A 782 -33.10 22.49 17.43
N ASN A 783 -34.12 21.66 17.70
CA ASN A 783 -35.07 21.88 18.77
C ASN A 783 -34.51 21.41 20.11
N ARG A 784 -33.60 22.21 20.69
CA ARG A 784 -33.00 21.94 22.01
C ARG A 784 -34.04 21.81 23.11
N LYS A 785 -35.17 22.52 23.01
CA LYS A 785 -36.27 22.44 23.99
C LYS A 785 -36.88 21.04 24.05
N PHE A 786 -37.05 20.39 22.91
CA PHE A 786 -37.50 18.99 22.86
C PHE A 786 -36.44 18.05 23.44
N LEU A 787 -35.19 18.14 22.99
CA LEU A 787 -34.10 17.23 23.40
C LEU A 787 -33.80 17.31 24.92
N LEU A 788 -33.83 18.52 25.49
CA LEU A 788 -33.64 18.75 26.92
C LEU A 788 -34.91 18.56 27.76
N GLY A 789 -36.10 18.62 27.14
CA GLY A 789 -37.39 18.45 27.83
C GLY A 789 -37.95 17.03 27.81
N ALA A 790 -37.45 16.16 26.93
CA ALA A 790 -37.79 14.74 26.89
C ALA A 790 -37.30 14.01 28.16
N GLY A 791 -37.98 12.92 28.53
CA GLY A 791 -37.55 12.08 29.67
C GLY A 791 -36.21 11.42 29.36
N ASN A 792 -35.23 11.55 30.26
CA ASN A 792 -33.93 10.90 30.12
C ASN A 792 -34.00 9.50 30.74
N ARG A 793 -33.76 8.47 29.93
CA ARG A 793 -33.76 7.07 30.39
C ARG A 793 -32.38 6.56 30.81
N LEU A 794 -31.35 7.41 30.79
CA LEU A 794 -29.98 6.98 31.07
C LEU A 794 -29.87 6.27 32.43
N ALA A 795 -30.35 6.91 33.50
CA ALA A 795 -30.29 6.35 34.85
C ALA A 795 -31.16 5.08 35.02
N GLU A 796 -32.19 4.90 34.20
CA GLU A 796 -33.01 3.67 34.20
C GLU A 796 -32.28 2.51 33.51
N LEU A 797 -31.61 2.78 32.39
CA LEU A 797 -30.98 1.78 31.54
C LEU A 797 -29.57 1.39 32.02
N LEU A 798 -28.83 2.36 32.57
CA LEU A 798 -27.48 2.20 33.10
C LEU A 798 -27.37 2.93 34.45
N PRO A 799 -27.85 2.33 35.56
CA PRO A 799 -27.86 2.97 36.87
C PRO A 799 -26.48 3.39 37.37
N ASP A 800 -25.45 2.61 37.04
CA ASP A 800 -24.05 2.90 37.42
C ASP A 800 -23.47 4.12 36.68
N ASP A 801 -24.10 4.55 35.58
CA ASP A 801 -23.70 5.70 34.77
C ASP A 801 -24.61 6.93 34.98
N ALA A 802 -25.47 6.91 36.01
CA ALA A 802 -26.44 7.99 36.28
C ALA A 802 -25.79 9.36 36.53
N GLU A 803 -24.52 9.41 36.91
CA GLU A 803 -23.75 10.66 37.04
C GLU A 803 -23.66 11.45 35.72
N TRP A 804 -23.80 10.78 34.57
CA TRP A 804 -23.71 11.39 33.24
C TRP A 804 -25.05 11.94 32.72
N ASP A 805 -26.14 11.89 33.50
CA ASP A 805 -27.49 12.31 33.10
C ASP A 805 -27.57 13.79 32.67
N GLY A 806 -26.67 14.62 33.22
CA GLY A 806 -26.53 16.03 32.84
C GLY A 806 -25.80 16.28 31.50
N VAL A 807 -25.11 15.27 30.95
CA VAL A 807 -24.30 15.38 29.73
C VAL A 807 -24.91 14.57 28.58
N VAL A 808 -25.34 13.34 28.86
CA VAL A 808 -25.87 12.40 27.86
C VAL A 808 -27.34 12.11 28.16
N ARG A 809 -28.17 12.25 27.14
CA ARG A 809 -29.61 11.96 27.21
C ARG A 809 -29.98 10.81 26.29
N VAL A 810 -30.70 9.84 26.83
CA VAL A 810 -31.25 8.70 26.09
C VAL A 810 -32.76 8.83 26.04
N ILE A 811 -33.29 9.09 24.85
CA ILE A 811 -34.73 9.28 24.60
C ILE A 811 -35.21 8.11 23.76
N ASP A 812 -36.06 7.27 24.33
CA ASP A 812 -36.69 6.16 23.63
C ASP A 812 -38.01 6.59 23.01
N LEU A 813 -38.25 6.14 21.79
CA LEU A 813 -39.45 6.40 21.01
C LEU A 813 -40.13 5.06 20.62
N PRO A 814 -41.47 5.05 20.41
CA PRO A 814 -42.41 6.15 20.68
C PRO A 814 -42.39 6.60 22.16
N ASP A 815 -42.62 7.90 22.43
CA ASP A 815 -42.51 8.44 23.79
C ASP A 815 -43.48 7.68 24.71
N PRO A 816 -43.03 7.04 25.81
CA PRO A 816 -43.89 6.26 26.69
C PRO A 816 -45.06 7.05 27.28
N ARG A 817 -44.98 8.38 27.31
CA ARG A 817 -45.99 9.27 27.91
C ARG A 817 -47.11 9.65 26.95
N ASP A 818 -46.84 9.77 25.65
CA ASP A 818 -47.80 10.29 24.67
C ASP A 818 -47.83 9.57 23.31
N GLY A 819 -46.98 8.57 23.11
CA GLY A 819 -46.98 7.71 21.92
C GLY A 819 -46.46 8.38 20.64
N ARG A 820 -45.87 9.58 20.72
CA ARG A 820 -45.34 10.27 19.53
C ARG A 820 -44.18 9.50 18.89
N LEU A 821 -44.21 9.42 17.57
CA LEU A 821 -43.17 8.83 16.73
C LEU A 821 -42.23 9.92 16.23
N LEU A 822 -41.00 9.57 15.86
CA LEU A 822 -40.05 10.51 15.25
C LEU A 822 -39.68 10.00 13.86
N PHE A 823 -39.98 10.80 12.84
CA PHE A 823 -39.65 10.52 11.45
C PHE A 823 -38.41 11.29 11.03
N LEU A 824 -37.46 10.59 10.42
CA LEU A 824 -36.33 11.18 9.72
C LEU A 824 -36.56 11.08 8.21
N ASN A 825 -36.56 12.22 7.53
CA ASN A 825 -36.56 12.32 6.08
C ASN A 825 -35.24 12.91 5.61
N ALA A 826 -34.43 12.11 4.93
CA ALA A 826 -33.13 12.49 4.42
C ALA A 826 -33.08 12.39 2.90
N ASN A 827 -32.67 13.49 2.25
CA ASN A 827 -32.41 13.55 0.83
C ASN A 827 -30.96 14.00 0.60
N SER A 828 -30.10 13.03 0.32
CA SER A 828 -28.68 13.27 0.05
C SER A 828 -28.45 13.96 -1.30
N PHE A 829 -29.32 13.77 -2.31
CA PHE A 829 -29.17 14.48 -3.59
C PHE A 829 -29.45 15.98 -3.47
N ARG A 830 -30.45 16.36 -2.67
CA ARG A 830 -30.81 17.76 -2.42
C ARG A 830 -30.13 18.35 -1.19
N GLN A 831 -29.24 17.60 -0.54
CA GLN A 831 -28.54 18.01 0.68
C GLN A 831 -29.50 18.57 1.73
N ARG A 832 -30.58 17.82 2.00
CA ARG A 832 -31.65 18.25 2.90
C ARG A 832 -32.08 17.13 3.83
N VAL A 833 -32.09 17.41 5.13
CA VAL A 833 -32.65 16.52 6.15
C VAL A 833 -33.70 17.27 6.96
N VAL A 834 -34.79 16.57 7.28
CA VAL A 834 -35.81 17.04 8.22
C VAL A 834 -36.20 15.89 9.16
N CYS A 835 -36.14 16.13 10.46
CA CYS A 835 -36.59 15.22 11.51
C CYS A 835 -37.78 15.84 12.24
N TYR A 836 -38.91 15.12 12.31
CA TYR A 836 -40.17 15.65 12.82
C TYR A 836 -41.02 14.60 13.55
N LEU A 837 -41.80 15.06 14.53
CA LEU A 837 -42.73 14.26 15.33
C LEU A 837 -44.09 14.05 14.64
#